data_AF-A0A2V3PQA2-F1
#
_entry.id   AF-A0A2V3PQA2-F1
#
_cell.length_a   1.000
_cell.length_b   1.000
_cell.length_c   1.000
_cell.angle_alpha   90.00
_cell.angle_beta   90.00
_cell.angle_gamma   90.00
#
_symmetry.space_group_name_H-M   'P 1'
#
loop_
_entity.id
_entity.type
_entity.pdbx_description
1 polymer ?
#
loop_
_entity_poly.entity_id
_entity_poly.type
_entity_poly.pdbx_seq_one_letter_code
_entity_poly.pdbx_strand_id
1 'polypeptide(L)'
;MKPKYIHKLILLTIAIFSLLSCSDDNPPIAAPVSLSIGADSKISNLRIMAFNVTDQNIKNNFYYSGDITTVTLNMHAGEYNFFFIANAPDESFNSLEAIRNQAGLNNIQIPSSGINSDNNIPMTLYVPNVTVLPDQEGVVVEGVYYSNWHVALEHLAVRFDLVLKSKRDLSTTFTGVEFHNLPDNVPITGNYSGTHTAQRIFTTTANPEYFADTVIAGYPWAKIVKRVILPPNKFTPADQEDRLVGFSVLTGDNLNPSCTFGMDEDNNDYTMTPNTNFIVNAIVNYPMEVNISIAEWGPENVNGNITNRTLNVASLTASITDRNRARIYFTSNQPSVSVDAIGYVGATGTTQFNVNNVFYDLLGPTAGNLNYNPATGLGYIDIYTSFYGTLVANTTYIHRIYLNAGGLRREITVTTVLPAIPPAWSTAPYVGTFHRWNQTGERIVYSNNVGDWTATVMQGDFILLSSGRSFDPKLGLDSPNIPNNAENYPVTDGTTTVSGINRIYFRVGLTGTLASATTAPRYGLIRVTTTSGTSYLYVRQGEAPGVINSTVKWSAFNLSDPLRGLGGADISNHNLFTPRAAVSSTTFADFPTQVGYMFQWNLYNGSTANANRVFHPLNPAGAITGYPTGIAASWNTNNDPCPAGYRHPTGAEFTTFAPDTGNSLWGFYSDGFFDRRLVKSSANVTGVNNYEFGTYGRVFFNAATNASVFLPVAGNRISGGGLQTTSSGNYVTSDIVGSNANILLFNSSTVTPNNGTYAKARAFSVRCIQQ
;
A
#
# COMPACT_ATOMS: atom_id res chain seq x y z
N MET A 1 -11.74 -78.45 15.49
CA MET A 1 -10.50 -78.35 14.68
C MET A 1 -10.88 -77.60 13.41
N LYS A 2 -10.38 -76.42 13.03
CA LYS A 2 -9.12 -75.68 13.21
C LYS A 2 -9.47 -74.15 13.22
N PRO A 3 -8.55 -73.27 13.64
CA PRO A 3 -8.86 -71.88 14.02
C PRO A 3 -9.14 -70.99 12.80
N LYS A 4 -10.13 -70.10 12.92
CA LYS A 4 -10.42 -69.04 11.93
C LYS A 4 -9.35 -67.96 12.06
N TYR A 5 -8.63 -67.72 10.97
CA TYR A 5 -7.45 -66.87 10.90
C TYR A 5 -7.79 -65.38 11.09
N ILE A 6 -6.97 -64.76 11.93
CA ILE A 6 -6.89 -63.35 12.32
C ILE A 6 -5.90 -62.67 11.35
N HIS A 7 -6.20 -61.48 10.85
CA HIS A 7 -5.56 -60.89 9.66
C HIS A 7 -5.26 -59.37 9.76
N LYS A 8 -4.02 -59.01 9.36
CA LYS A 8 -3.32 -57.74 9.60
C LYS A 8 -3.63 -56.62 8.59
N LEU A 9 -3.82 -55.38 9.06
CA LEU A 9 -3.89 -54.10 8.30
C LEU A 9 -2.71 -53.18 8.74
N ILE A 10 -2.28 -52.19 7.97
CA ILE A 10 -1.18 -51.25 8.34
C ILE A 10 -1.55 -49.82 7.93
N LEU A 11 -1.28 -48.84 8.82
CA LEU A 11 -1.63 -47.42 8.66
C LEU A 11 -0.41 -46.47 8.77
N LEU A 12 -0.33 -45.42 7.93
CA LEU A 12 0.68 -44.31 7.91
C LEU A 12 -0.09 -43.00 7.61
N THR A 13 0.44 -41.77 7.58
CA THR A 13 -0.45 -40.58 7.57
C THR A 13 0.16 -39.39 6.82
N ILE A 14 -0.51 -38.79 5.81
CA ILE A 14 -0.16 -37.49 5.16
C ILE A 14 -1.44 -36.85 4.56
N ALA A 15 -1.66 -35.53 4.76
CA ALA A 15 -2.75 -34.74 4.17
C ALA A 15 -2.26 -33.38 3.64
N ILE A 16 -2.99 -32.82 2.66
CA ILE A 16 -2.76 -31.52 1.99
C ILE A 16 -4.06 -30.70 2.12
N PHE A 17 -3.96 -29.40 2.45
CA PHE A 17 -5.04 -28.42 2.24
C PHE A 17 -4.50 -27.01 1.93
N SER A 18 -5.45 -26.16 1.55
CA SER A 18 -5.38 -24.77 1.09
C SER A 18 -6.18 -23.88 2.05
N LEU A 19 -5.78 -22.61 2.29
CA LEU A 19 -6.67 -21.43 2.44
C LEU A 19 -5.94 -20.11 2.81
N LEU A 20 -6.73 -19.03 2.76
CA LEU A 20 -6.53 -17.57 2.93
C LEU A 20 -6.14 -17.12 4.37
N SER A 21 -5.42 -15.99 4.51
CA SER A 21 -5.96 -14.65 4.90
C SER A 21 -4.91 -13.66 5.48
N CYS A 22 -5.32 -12.38 5.45
CA CYS A 22 -4.93 -11.06 5.98
C CYS A 22 -3.58 -10.67 6.64
N SER A 23 -3.31 -9.36 6.50
CA SER A 23 -2.13 -8.54 6.79
C SER A 23 -2.20 -7.80 8.14
N ASP A 24 -1.05 -7.40 8.70
CA ASP A 24 -0.69 -5.98 8.90
C ASP A 24 0.72 -5.77 9.52
N ASP A 25 1.27 -4.58 9.20
CA ASP A 25 2.66 -4.11 9.22
C ASP A 25 3.31 -3.92 10.62
N ASN A 26 4.47 -4.57 10.86
CA ASN A 26 5.69 -4.00 11.48
C ASN A 26 6.81 -5.06 11.67
N PRO A 27 8.11 -4.69 11.84
CA PRO A 27 9.25 -5.50 11.39
C PRO A 27 9.50 -6.74 12.27
N PRO A 28 9.93 -7.89 11.70
CA PRO A 28 10.22 -9.07 12.49
C PRO A 28 11.58 -8.92 13.18
N ILE A 29 11.57 -9.23 14.47
CA ILE A 29 12.75 -9.32 15.31
C ILE A 29 12.93 -10.79 15.72
N ALA A 30 14.19 -11.21 15.85
CA ALA A 30 14.68 -12.59 15.90
C ALA A 30 13.77 -13.60 16.64
N ALA A 31 13.46 -14.70 15.94
CA ALA A 31 12.72 -15.82 16.49
C ALA A 31 13.58 -16.71 17.43
N PRO A 32 12.97 -17.40 18.40
CA PRO A 32 13.68 -18.11 19.45
C PRO A 32 14.12 -19.52 19.11
N VAL A 33 15.16 -19.96 19.82
CA VAL A 33 15.67 -21.33 19.86
C VAL A 33 14.61 -22.33 20.36
N SER A 34 14.30 -23.32 19.53
CA SER A 34 13.30 -24.38 19.75
C SER A 34 13.77 -25.50 20.70
N LEU A 35 12.85 -25.97 21.53
CA LEU A 35 12.88 -27.29 22.16
C LEU A 35 12.10 -28.27 21.27
N SER A 36 12.47 -29.56 21.33
CA SER A 36 12.30 -30.60 20.30
C SER A 36 10.88 -30.84 19.75
N ILE A 37 10.79 -30.92 18.41
CA ILE A 37 9.58 -31.11 17.57
C ILE A 37 9.03 -32.57 17.60
N GLY A 38 9.60 -33.47 18.41
CA GLY A 38 9.18 -34.89 18.48
C GLY A 38 8.06 -35.22 19.47
N ALA A 39 7.62 -34.26 20.29
CA ALA A 39 6.67 -34.51 21.39
C ALA A 39 5.19 -34.41 20.97
N ASP A 40 4.84 -33.43 20.12
CA ASP A 40 3.42 -33.11 19.83
C ASP A 40 2.73 -34.18 18.96
N SER A 41 3.50 -34.89 18.13
CA SER A 41 3.02 -35.94 17.22
C SER A 41 3.04 -37.36 17.82
N LYS A 42 3.44 -37.50 19.09
CA LYS A 42 3.58 -38.80 19.74
C LYS A 42 2.22 -39.45 19.97
N ILE A 43 2.04 -40.69 19.51
CA ILE A 43 0.85 -41.52 19.79
C ILE A 43 1.24 -42.61 20.81
N SER A 44 0.69 -42.48 22.02
CA SER A 44 0.91 -43.38 23.16
C SER A 44 -0.25 -44.33 23.44
N ASN A 45 -1.44 -43.97 22.97
CA ASN A 45 -2.59 -44.85 22.90
C ASN A 45 -3.41 -44.50 21.65
N LEU A 46 -4.12 -45.48 21.11
CA LEU A 46 -4.99 -45.32 19.95
C LEU A 46 -6.21 -46.21 20.10
N ARG A 47 -7.40 -45.62 19.96
CA ARG A 47 -8.66 -46.33 19.87
C ARG A 47 -9.28 -46.14 18.50
N ILE A 48 -9.75 -47.23 17.90
CA ILE A 48 -10.34 -47.26 16.56
C ILE A 48 -11.70 -47.92 16.66
N MET A 49 -12.74 -47.16 16.33
CA MET A 49 -14.12 -47.62 16.34
C MET A 49 -14.64 -47.71 14.91
N ALA A 50 -15.28 -48.82 14.58
CA ALA A 50 -15.89 -49.04 13.28
C ALA A 50 -17.39 -49.28 13.45
N PHE A 51 -18.20 -48.39 12.87
CA PHE A 51 -19.66 -48.44 12.89
C PHE A 51 -20.16 -48.90 11.53
N ASN A 52 -21.15 -49.79 11.48
CA ASN A 52 -21.73 -50.17 10.19
C ASN A 52 -22.50 -48.99 9.58
N VAL A 53 -22.32 -48.75 8.28
CA VAL A 53 -22.92 -47.57 7.61
C VAL A 53 -24.46 -47.59 7.65
N THR A 54 -25.08 -48.78 7.62
CA THR A 54 -26.54 -48.93 7.55
C THR A 54 -27.21 -48.78 8.92
N ASP A 55 -26.75 -49.52 9.93
CA ASP A 55 -27.40 -49.56 11.26
C ASP A 55 -26.73 -48.63 12.29
N GLN A 56 -25.58 -48.05 11.96
CA GLN A 56 -24.75 -47.18 12.83
C GLN A 56 -24.31 -47.82 14.14
N ASN A 57 -24.48 -49.13 14.31
CA ASN A 57 -24.01 -49.87 15.48
C ASN A 57 -22.52 -50.16 15.35
N ILE A 58 -21.83 -50.13 16.50
CA ILE A 58 -20.42 -50.49 16.55
C ILE A 58 -20.25 -51.98 16.22
N LYS A 59 -19.33 -52.30 15.31
CA LYS A 59 -18.96 -53.68 14.98
C LYS A 59 -17.59 -54.04 15.57
N ASN A 60 -16.70 -53.05 15.71
CA ASN A 60 -15.42 -53.21 16.36
C ASN A 60 -15.04 -51.95 17.16
N ASN A 61 -14.41 -52.17 18.33
CA ASN A 61 -13.80 -51.14 19.18
C ASN A 61 -12.41 -51.62 19.59
N PHE A 62 -11.39 -51.20 18.86
CA PHE A 62 -10.01 -51.63 19.10
C PHE A 62 -9.29 -50.62 20.00
N TYR A 63 -8.50 -51.10 20.96
CA TYR A 63 -7.64 -50.28 21.78
C TYR A 63 -6.19 -50.78 21.72
N TYR A 64 -5.28 -49.85 21.49
CA TYR A 64 -3.84 -50.07 21.45
C TYR A 64 -3.16 -49.10 22.42
N SER A 65 -2.08 -49.55 23.06
CA SER A 65 -1.24 -48.74 23.96
C SER A 65 0.24 -48.96 23.66
N GLY A 66 1.08 -47.98 24.03
CA GLY A 66 2.50 -47.92 23.71
C GLY A 66 2.82 -46.96 22.57
N ASP A 67 4.07 -46.91 22.14
CA ASP A 67 4.48 -46.08 21.00
C ASP A 67 3.95 -46.69 19.70
N ILE A 68 2.89 -46.11 19.16
CA ILE A 68 2.12 -46.66 18.04
C ILE A 68 2.45 -45.92 16.75
N THR A 69 3.03 -46.63 15.79
CA THR A 69 3.27 -46.14 14.42
C THR A 69 2.46 -46.89 13.37
N THR A 70 2.02 -48.10 13.68
CA THR A 70 1.28 -48.98 12.77
C THR A 70 0.44 -49.96 13.58
N VAL A 71 -0.83 -50.13 13.19
CA VAL A 71 -1.74 -51.07 13.84
C VAL A 71 -2.47 -51.92 12.82
N THR A 72 -2.85 -53.10 13.27
CA THR A 72 -3.52 -54.14 12.49
C THR A 72 -4.94 -54.34 12.96
N LEU A 73 -5.89 -54.21 12.04
CA LEU A 73 -7.32 -54.34 12.30
C LEU A 73 -7.83 -55.69 11.79
N ASN A 74 -8.44 -56.47 12.69
CA ASN A 74 -9.06 -57.75 12.35
C ASN A 74 -10.58 -57.56 12.22
N MET A 75 -11.07 -57.41 11.01
CA MET A 75 -12.47 -57.05 10.74
C MET A 75 -13.09 -57.90 9.64
N HIS A 76 -14.42 -58.01 9.65
CA HIS A 76 -15.17 -58.61 8.55
C HIS A 76 -15.30 -57.63 7.38
N ALA A 77 -15.28 -58.14 6.15
CA ALA A 77 -15.56 -57.34 4.96
C ALA A 77 -16.95 -56.68 5.04
N GLY A 78 -17.06 -55.45 4.54
CA GLY A 78 -18.27 -54.64 4.64
C GLY A 78 -17.99 -53.14 4.63
N GLU A 79 -19.04 -52.34 4.75
CA GLU A 79 -18.95 -50.88 4.75
C GLU A 79 -19.08 -50.31 6.17
N TYR A 80 -18.13 -49.44 6.54
CA TYR A 80 -18.02 -48.89 7.89
C TYR A 80 -17.71 -47.39 7.89
N ASN A 81 -18.22 -46.69 8.91
CA ASN A 81 -17.70 -45.39 9.33
C ASN A 81 -16.63 -45.62 10.41
N PHE A 82 -15.43 -45.10 10.21
CA PHE A 82 -14.35 -45.19 11.18
C PHE A 82 -14.23 -43.92 12.01
N PHE A 83 -14.00 -44.08 13.30
CA PHE A 83 -13.59 -43.01 14.20
C PHE A 83 -12.30 -43.41 14.93
N PHE A 84 -11.32 -42.52 14.88
CA PHE A 84 -10.03 -42.69 15.52
C PHE A 84 -9.91 -41.68 16.65
N ILE A 85 -9.38 -42.11 17.79
CA ILE A 85 -8.95 -41.22 18.86
C ILE A 85 -7.62 -41.70 19.43
N ALA A 86 -6.61 -40.85 19.34
CA ALA A 86 -5.29 -41.08 19.92
C ALA A 86 -5.13 -40.25 21.20
N ASN A 87 -4.28 -40.73 22.10
CA ASN A 87 -3.92 -40.08 23.36
C ASN A 87 -5.13 -39.60 24.18
N ALA A 88 -6.23 -40.35 24.17
CA ALA A 88 -7.37 -40.03 25.03
C ALA A 88 -6.92 -40.10 26.50
N PRO A 89 -7.32 -39.13 27.35
CA PRO A 89 -7.02 -39.19 28.79
C PRO A 89 -7.67 -40.40 29.45
N ASP A 90 -7.06 -40.90 30.53
CA ASP A 90 -7.53 -42.10 31.24
C ASP A 90 -8.98 -41.98 31.73
N GLU A 91 -9.40 -40.78 32.11
CA GLU A 91 -10.76 -40.48 32.55
C GLU A 91 -11.83 -40.75 31.48
N SER A 92 -11.48 -40.64 30.20
CA SER A 92 -12.40 -40.89 29.08
C SER A 92 -12.45 -42.37 28.65
N PHE A 93 -11.57 -43.22 29.18
CA PHE A 93 -11.39 -44.60 28.73
C PHE A 93 -12.68 -45.44 28.86
N ASN A 94 -13.31 -45.44 30.04
CA ASN A 94 -14.51 -46.24 30.30
C ASN A 94 -15.69 -45.81 29.42
N SER A 95 -15.85 -44.51 29.21
CA SER A 95 -16.92 -43.94 28.38
C SER A 95 -16.73 -44.33 26.90
N LEU A 96 -15.50 -44.31 26.40
CA LEU A 96 -15.16 -44.75 25.04
C LEU A 96 -15.35 -46.27 24.85
N GLU A 97 -15.08 -47.08 25.88
CA GLU A 97 -15.32 -48.53 25.87
C GLU A 97 -16.83 -48.86 25.86
N ALA A 98 -17.65 -48.02 26.48
CA ALA A 98 -19.09 -48.20 26.61
C ALA A 98 -19.89 -47.86 25.35
N ILE A 99 -19.27 -47.29 24.31
CA ILE A 99 -19.97 -46.90 23.06
C ILE A 99 -20.56 -48.12 22.36
N ARG A 100 -21.82 -48.00 21.92
CA ARG A 100 -22.57 -49.06 21.21
C ARG A 100 -23.05 -48.66 19.81
N ASN A 101 -23.19 -47.36 19.55
CA ASN A 101 -23.58 -46.82 18.25
C ASN A 101 -22.88 -45.48 18.01
N GLN A 102 -22.92 -45.00 16.76
CA GLN A 102 -22.21 -43.80 16.35
C GLN A 102 -22.67 -42.55 17.10
N ALA A 103 -23.97 -42.43 17.41
CA ALA A 103 -24.52 -41.31 18.17
C ALA A 103 -23.94 -41.21 19.59
N GLY A 104 -23.44 -42.32 20.16
CA GLY A 104 -22.75 -42.33 21.45
C GLY A 104 -21.50 -41.46 21.50
N LEU A 105 -20.84 -41.20 20.36
CA LEU A 105 -19.67 -40.31 20.28
C LEU A 105 -20.01 -38.87 20.68
N ASN A 106 -21.24 -38.41 20.42
CA ASN A 106 -21.67 -37.05 20.73
C ASN A 106 -21.71 -36.75 22.24
N ASN A 107 -21.74 -37.80 23.07
CA ASN A 107 -21.75 -37.68 24.53
C ASN A 107 -20.34 -37.77 25.15
N ILE A 108 -19.30 -37.93 24.33
CA ILE A 108 -17.93 -38.00 24.83
C ILE A 108 -17.31 -36.61 24.79
N GLN A 109 -16.75 -36.22 25.93
CA GLN A 109 -16.03 -34.98 26.10
C GLN A 109 -14.70 -35.26 26.82
N ILE A 110 -13.66 -34.53 26.41
CA ILE A 110 -12.34 -34.56 27.03
C ILE A 110 -12.26 -33.38 28.01
N PRO A 111 -11.91 -33.59 29.29
CA PRO A 111 -11.77 -32.50 30.22
C PRO A 111 -10.59 -31.59 29.84
N SER A 112 -10.75 -30.28 30.04
CA SER A 112 -9.72 -29.26 29.79
C SER A 112 -8.41 -29.54 30.52
N SER A 113 -8.48 -30.20 31.69
CA SER A 113 -7.31 -30.67 32.43
C SER A 113 -6.45 -31.64 31.61
N GLY A 114 -7.06 -32.48 30.77
CA GLY A 114 -6.43 -33.48 29.93
C GLY A 114 -5.75 -32.94 28.67
N ILE A 115 -6.02 -31.69 28.29
CA ILE A 115 -5.37 -31.00 27.17
C ILE A 115 -4.42 -29.94 27.75
N ASN A 116 -3.13 -30.26 27.77
CA ASN A 116 -2.10 -29.39 28.31
C ASN A 116 -0.74 -29.70 27.66
N SER A 117 0.25 -28.87 27.97
CA SER A 117 1.59 -29.00 27.39
C SER A 117 2.39 -30.21 27.92
N ASP A 118 2.05 -30.76 29.08
CA ASP A 118 2.84 -31.82 29.72
C ASP A 118 2.41 -33.23 29.29
N ASN A 119 1.18 -33.36 28.79
CA ASN A 119 0.61 -34.63 28.33
C ASN A 119 0.74 -34.81 26.80
N ASN A 120 0.66 -36.08 26.34
CA ASN A 120 0.50 -36.35 24.91
C ASN A 120 -0.87 -35.83 24.45
N ILE A 121 -0.89 -35.18 23.29
CA ILE A 121 -2.05 -34.41 22.83
C ILE A 121 -3.12 -35.35 22.26
N PRO A 122 -4.38 -35.27 22.71
CA PRO A 122 -5.48 -36.02 22.11
C PRO A 122 -5.62 -35.68 20.62
N MET A 123 -5.84 -36.67 19.77
CA MET A 123 -6.05 -36.46 18.33
C MET A 123 -7.25 -37.27 17.85
N THR A 124 -7.99 -36.75 16.88
CA THR A 124 -9.19 -37.42 16.35
C THR A 124 -9.21 -37.45 14.83
N LEU A 125 -9.94 -38.42 14.28
CA LEU A 125 -10.29 -38.45 12.85
C LEU A 125 -11.60 -39.21 12.67
N TYR A 126 -12.47 -38.71 11.79
CA TYR A 126 -13.65 -39.43 11.33
C TYR A 126 -13.54 -39.68 9.82
N VAL A 127 -13.71 -40.93 9.39
CA VAL A 127 -13.71 -41.30 7.97
C VAL A 127 -14.97 -42.11 7.66
N PRO A 128 -15.95 -41.53 6.94
CA PRO A 128 -17.17 -42.23 6.59
C PRO A 128 -16.98 -43.18 5.41
N ASN A 129 -17.91 -44.12 5.24
CA ASN A 129 -18.09 -44.91 4.01
C ASN A 129 -16.83 -45.66 3.52
N VAL A 130 -16.10 -46.28 4.44
CA VAL A 130 -14.92 -47.11 4.13
C VAL A 130 -15.36 -48.53 3.84
N THR A 131 -15.01 -49.04 2.66
CA THR A 131 -15.25 -50.43 2.29
C THR A 131 -14.05 -51.29 2.68
N VAL A 132 -14.23 -52.19 3.64
CA VAL A 132 -13.23 -53.21 4.01
C VAL A 132 -13.39 -54.40 3.07
N LEU A 133 -12.31 -54.75 2.35
CA LEU A 133 -12.32 -55.81 1.36
C LEU A 133 -12.15 -57.20 1.99
N PRO A 134 -12.68 -58.28 1.35
CA PRO A 134 -12.41 -59.65 1.77
C PRO A 134 -10.94 -60.02 1.61
N ASP A 135 -10.54 -61.15 2.21
CA ASP A 135 -9.25 -61.81 1.98
C ASP A 135 -7.98 -60.94 2.14
N GLN A 136 -8.03 -59.95 3.05
CA GLN A 136 -6.93 -59.03 3.35
C GLN A 136 -6.53 -58.09 2.21
N GLU A 137 -7.41 -57.83 1.26
CA GLU A 137 -7.09 -56.93 0.15
C GLU A 137 -7.04 -55.45 0.57
N GLY A 138 -7.25 -55.09 1.84
CA GLY A 138 -7.14 -53.71 2.32
C GLY A 138 -8.48 -53.00 2.35
N VAL A 139 -8.50 -51.69 2.07
CA VAL A 139 -9.72 -50.87 2.12
C VAL A 139 -9.87 -50.01 0.88
N VAL A 140 -11.12 -49.65 0.56
CA VAL A 140 -11.45 -48.62 -0.41
C VAL A 140 -12.02 -47.42 0.34
N VAL A 141 -11.45 -46.23 0.11
CA VAL A 141 -11.89 -44.96 0.70
C VAL A 141 -12.12 -44.00 -0.45
N GLU A 142 -13.33 -43.46 -0.58
CA GLU A 142 -13.72 -42.56 -1.68
C GLU A 142 -13.40 -43.12 -3.08
N GLY A 143 -13.52 -44.44 -3.26
CA GLY A 143 -13.24 -45.12 -4.52
C GLY A 143 -11.75 -45.40 -4.79
N VAL A 144 -10.85 -45.02 -3.88
CA VAL A 144 -9.41 -45.29 -3.97
C VAL A 144 -9.04 -46.49 -3.13
N TYR A 145 -8.32 -47.44 -3.73
CA TYR A 145 -7.83 -48.65 -3.09
C TYR A 145 -6.55 -48.41 -2.27
N TYR A 146 -6.51 -48.96 -1.06
CA TYR A 146 -5.36 -48.93 -0.17
C TYR A 146 -5.06 -50.32 0.41
N SER A 147 -3.91 -50.89 0.04
CA SER A 147 -3.37 -52.09 0.69
C SER A 147 -2.80 -51.77 2.08
N ASN A 148 -2.19 -50.59 2.23
CA ASN A 148 -1.86 -49.96 3.50
C ASN A 148 -2.55 -48.59 3.52
N TRP A 149 -3.55 -48.43 4.37
CA TRP A 149 -4.38 -47.22 4.38
C TRP A 149 -3.72 -46.14 5.21
N HIS A 150 -3.65 -44.90 4.75
CA HIS A 150 -2.98 -43.85 5.49
C HIS A 150 -3.97 -42.82 6.08
N VAL A 151 -3.90 -42.49 7.39
CA VAL A 151 -4.90 -41.64 8.09
C VAL A 151 -4.33 -40.46 8.88
N ALA A 152 -4.48 -39.23 8.41
CA ALA A 152 -4.04 -38.07 9.17
C ALA A 152 -4.95 -37.81 10.38
N LEU A 153 -4.43 -38.01 11.60
CA LEU A 153 -5.12 -37.58 12.82
C LEU A 153 -4.90 -36.09 13.05
N GLU A 154 -5.95 -35.39 13.49
CA GLU A 154 -5.89 -33.96 13.79
C GLU A 154 -5.82 -33.75 15.31
N HIS A 155 -4.98 -32.83 15.77
CA HIS A 155 -4.88 -32.50 17.20
C HIS A 155 -6.20 -31.91 17.69
N LEU A 156 -6.75 -32.47 18.77
CA LEU A 156 -7.89 -31.92 19.49
C LEU A 156 -7.42 -30.91 20.54
N ALA A 157 -6.63 -29.95 20.09
CA ALA A 157 -5.97 -28.92 20.89
C ALA A 157 -5.71 -27.67 20.04
N VAL A 158 -5.32 -26.58 20.68
CA VAL A 158 -4.65 -25.42 20.04
C VAL A 158 -3.27 -25.19 20.65
N ARG A 159 -2.32 -24.73 19.83
CA ARG A 159 -0.96 -24.38 20.26
C ARG A 159 -0.77 -22.88 20.27
N PHE A 160 0.02 -22.39 21.20
CA PHE A 160 0.51 -21.03 21.25
C PHE A 160 2.03 -21.00 21.35
N ASP A 161 2.62 -20.15 20.51
CA ASP A 161 4.01 -19.74 20.58
C ASP A 161 4.05 -18.21 20.70
N LEU A 162 4.50 -17.69 21.85
CA LEU A 162 4.40 -16.25 22.15
C LEU A 162 5.76 -15.57 22.23
N VAL A 163 5.83 -14.34 21.72
CA VAL A 163 6.90 -13.38 21.95
C VAL A 163 6.30 -12.14 22.60
N LEU A 164 6.75 -11.85 23.81
CA LEU A 164 6.38 -10.68 24.58
C LEU A 164 7.53 -9.67 24.54
N LYS A 165 7.24 -8.39 24.28
CA LYS A 165 8.24 -7.31 24.30
C LYS A 165 7.69 -6.07 25.00
N SER A 166 8.52 -5.28 25.66
CA SER A 166 8.07 -4.04 26.31
C SER A 166 9.07 -2.90 26.12
N LYS A 167 8.55 -1.68 26.07
CA LYS A 167 9.34 -0.44 26.10
C LYS A 167 9.84 -0.09 27.50
N ARG A 168 9.26 -0.72 28.54
CA ARG A 168 9.76 -0.69 29.91
C ARG A 168 10.55 -1.96 30.19
N ASP A 169 11.53 -1.87 31.07
CA ASP A 169 12.19 -3.08 31.57
C ASP A 169 11.28 -3.75 32.61
N LEU A 170 10.80 -4.95 32.32
CA LEU A 170 9.90 -5.73 33.19
C LEU A 170 10.63 -6.85 33.94
N SER A 171 11.97 -6.87 33.93
CA SER A 171 12.77 -7.98 34.49
C SER A 171 12.51 -8.24 35.98
N THR A 172 12.08 -7.22 36.73
CA THR A 172 11.82 -7.31 38.18
C THR A 172 10.35 -7.49 38.54
N THR A 173 9.43 -7.26 37.60
CA THR A 173 7.98 -7.25 37.84
C THR A 173 7.23 -8.38 37.14
N PHE A 174 7.76 -8.91 36.04
CA PHE A 174 7.18 -10.04 35.32
C PHE A 174 7.24 -11.32 36.16
N THR A 175 6.08 -11.92 36.42
CA THR A 175 5.94 -13.13 37.24
C THR A 175 5.44 -14.33 36.45
N GLY A 176 4.80 -14.13 35.30
CA GLY A 176 4.24 -15.20 34.48
C GLY A 176 3.22 -14.74 33.45
N VAL A 177 2.44 -15.69 32.93
CA VAL A 177 1.29 -15.46 32.05
C VAL A 177 0.11 -16.33 32.46
N GLU A 178 -1.09 -15.87 32.14
CA GLU A 178 -2.35 -16.57 32.42
C GLU A 178 -3.24 -16.57 31.19
N PHE A 179 -3.82 -17.74 30.87
CA PHE A 179 -4.93 -17.89 29.95
C PHE A 179 -6.18 -18.21 30.77
N HIS A 180 -7.27 -17.48 30.55
CA HIS A 180 -8.50 -17.62 31.31
C HIS A 180 -9.72 -17.65 30.40
N ASN A 181 -10.88 -17.97 30.96
CA ASN A 181 -12.12 -18.20 30.21
C ASN A 181 -12.00 -19.35 29.20
N LEU A 182 -11.23 -20.40 29.54
CA LEU A 182 -11.10 -21.60 28.72
C LEU A 182 -12.31 -22.51 28.93
N PRO A 183 -12.73 -23.29 27.92
CA PRO A 183 -13.79 -24.27 28.09
C PRO A 183 -13.37 -25.34 29.12
N ASP A 184 -14.32 -25.79 29.93
CA ASP A 184 -14.14 -26.87 30.92
C ASP A 184 -13.95 -28.26 30.28
N ASN A 185 -14.54 -28.47 29.10
CA ASN A 185 -14.53 -29.74 28.37
C ASN A 185 -14.52 -29.53 26.85
N VAL A 186 -14.05 -30.52 26.10
CA VAL A 186 -13.94 -30.47 24.64
C VAL A 186 -14.66 -31.69 24.04
N PRO A 187 -15.78 -31.48 23.34
CA PRO A 187 -16.48 -32.56 22.64
C PRO A 187 -15.62 -33.13 21.50
N ILE A 188 -15.70 -34.44 21.28
CA ILE A 188 -14.96 -35.09 20.18
C ILE A 188 -15.74 -35.09 18.85
N THR A 189 -17.09 -35.04 18.90
CA THR A 189 -17.96 -34.95 17.71
C THR A 189 -19.22 -34.09 17.92
N GLY A 190 -19.63 -33.88 19.17
CA GLY A 190 -20.82 -33.11 19.53
C GLY A 190 -20.58 -31.60 19.61
N ASN A 191 -21.64 -30.84 19.92
CA ASN A 191 -21.53 -29.41 20.21
C ASN A 191 -21.11 -29.19 21.67
N TYR A 192 -20.36 -28.11 21.91
CA TYR A 192 -20.00 -27.71 23.27
C TYR A 192 -21.22 -27.16 24.02
N SER A 193 -21.43 -27.66 25.24
CA SER A 193 -22.54 -27.27 26.12
C SER A 193 -22.10 -27.00 27.57
N GLY A 194 -20.79 -26.94 27.82
CA GLY A 194 -20.20 -26.72 29.14
C GLY A 194 -20.03 -25.25 29.52
N THR A 195 -19.22 -25.00 30.54
CA THR A 195 -18.89 -23.66 31.07
C THR A 195 -17.44 -23.22 30.80
N HIS A 196 -17.23 -21.94 30.50
CA HIS A 196 -15.89 -21.34 30.30
C HIS A 196 -15.25 -20.92 31.63
N THR A 197 -14.93 -21.88 32.49
CA THR A 197 -14.40 -21.60 33.84
C THR A 197 -12.94 -22.03 34.02
N ALA A 198 -12.34 -22.67 33.02
CA ALA A 198 -10.97 -23.17 33.13
C ALA A 198 -9.94 -22.04 32.91
N GLN A 199 -8.78 -22.21 33.55
CA GLN A 199 -7.64 -21.29 33.46
C GLN A 199 -6.33 -22.08 33.40
N ARG A 200 -5.31 -21.50 32.77
CA ARG A 200 -3.94 -22.02 32.70
C ARG A 200 -2.96 -20.91 33.05
N ILE A 201 -2.24 -21.11 34.15
CA ILE A 201 -1.27 -20.15 34.68
C ILE A 201 0.12 -20.77 34.54
N PHE A 202 1.02 -20.04 33.91
CA PHE A 202 2.45 -20.36 33.84
C PHE A 202 3.23 -19.29 34.58
N THR A 203 3.95 -19.66 35.63
CA THR A 203 4.76 -18.69 36.39
C THR A 203 6.25 -18.95 36.20
N THR A 204 7.05 -17.89 36.29
CA THR A 204 8.52 -17.99 36.22
C THR A 204 9.13 -18.87 37.31
N THR A 205 8.39 -19.11 38.41
CA THR A 205 8.83 -19.96 39.52
C THR A 205 8.41 -21.42 39.33
N ALA A 206 7.15 -21.67 38.93
CA ALA A 206 6.63 -23.03 38.78
C ALA A 206 6.93 -23.66 37.41
N ASN A 207 7.12 -22.83 36.38
CA ASN A 207 7.25 -23.24 34.98
C ASN A 207 8.41 -22.51 34.26
N PRO A 208 9.62 -22.43 34.86
CA PRO A 208 10.72 -21.65 34.29
C PRO A 208 11.10 -22.08 32.85
N GLU A 209 10.91 -23.36 32.50
CA GLU A 209 11.21 -23.95 31.20
C GLU A 209 10.38 -23.38 30.04
N TYR A 210 9.20 -22.82 30.34
CA TYR A 210 8.36 -22.19 29.33
C TYR A 210 8.86 -20.80 28.94
N PHE A 211 9.76 -20.18 29.73
CA PHE A 211 10.22 -18.82 29.53
C PHE A 211 11.67 -18.76 29.05
N ALA A 212 11.93 -18.04 27.96
CA ALA A 212 13.29 -17.75 27.53
C ALA A 212 13.48 -16.25 27.27
N ASP A 213 14.65 -15.73 27.64
CA ASP A 213 15.03 -14.37 27.29
C ASP A 213 15.34 -14.26 25.79
N THR A 214 14.99 -13.12 25.20
CA THR A 214 15.38 -12.75 23.84
C THR A 214 15.70 -11.28 23.76
N VAL A 215 16.53 -10.91 22.78
CA VAL A 215 16.91 -9.52 22.56
C VAL A 215 16.18 -9.02 21.33
N ILE A 216 15.42 -7.94 21.52
CA ILE A 216 14.61 -7.35 20.48
C ILE A 216 15.00 -5.89 20.29
N ALA A 217 15.50 -5.53 19.10
CA ALA A 217 15.97 -4.17 18.81
C ALA A 217 14.88 -3.12 19.10
N GLY A 218 15.22 -2.12 19.92
CA GLY A 218 14.30 -1.06 20.33
C GLY A 218 13.36 -1.41 21.47
N TYR A 219 13.51 -2.58 22.10
CA TYR A 219 12.75 -3.00 23.28
C TYR A 219 13.71 -3.47 24.38
N PRO A 220 13.80 -2.77 25.53
CA PRO A 220 14.72 -3.13 26.61
C PRO A 220 14.40 -4.47 27.29
N TRP A 221 13.17 -4.98 27.14
CA TRP A 221 12.74 -6.27 27.69
C TRP A 221 11.98 -7.08 26.65
N ALA A 222 12.32 -8.37 26.54
CA ALA A 222 11.55 -9.33 25.76
C ALA A 222 11.68 -10.75 26.31
N LYS A 223 10.58 -11.49 26.26
CA LYS A 223 10.45 -12.88 26.71
C LYS A 223 9.76 -13.70 25.63
N ILE A 224 10.10 -14.98 25.61
CA ILE A 224 9.47 -15.99 24.78
C ILE A 224 8.72 -16.91 25.71
N VAL A 225 7.48 -17.21 25.39
CA VAL A 225 6.70 -18.25 26.05
C VAL A 225 6.56 -19.42 25.06
N LYS A 226 7.21 -20.52 25.38
CA LYS A 226 7.38 -21.66 24.47
C LYS A 226 6.23 -22.65 24.64
N ARG A 227 5.66 -23.15 23.52
CA ARG A 227 4.86 -24.39 23.48
C ARG A 227 3.75 -24.46 24.54
N VAL A 228 2.80 -23.54 24.46
CA VAL A 228 1.60 -23.58 25.30
C VAL A 228 0.50 -24.34 24.56
N ILE A 229 -0.03 -25.41 25.16
CA ILE A 229 -1.10 -26.23 24.60
C ILE A 229 -2.36 -26.03 25.42
N LEU A 230 -3.45 -25.62 24.76
CA LEU A 230 -4.73 -25.32 25.38
C LEU A 230 -5.86 -26.13 24.71
N PRO A 231 -7.00 -26.33 25.40
CA PRO A 231 -8.19 -26.86 24.74
C PRO A 231 -8.65 -25.92 23.61
N PRO A 232 -9.15 -26.45 22.49
CA PRO A 232 -9.85 -25.63 21.50
C PRO A 232 -11.12 -25.05 22.13
N ASN A 233 -11.54 -23.91 21.61
CA ASN A 233 -12.74 -23.20 22.07
C ASN A 233 -13.72 -23.03 20.92
N LYS A 234 -14.30 -24.13 20.45
CA LYS A 234 -15.23 -24.14 19.32
C LYS A 234 -16.67 -24.18 19.82
N PHE A 235 -17.45 -23.17 19.45
CA PHE A 235 -18.86 -23.04 19.86
C PHE A 235 -19.70 -22.45 18.72
N THR A 236 -21.03 -22.53 18.87
CA THR A 236 -21.98 -21.98 17.91
C THR A 236 -23.13 -21.31 18.67
N PRO A 237 -23.53 -20.08 18.30
CA PRO A 237 -22.96 -19.24 17.23
C PRO A 237 -21.54 -18.74 17.56
N ALA A 238 -20.73 -18.44 16.54
CA ALA A 238 -19.30 -18.15 16.69
C ALA A 238 -18.99 -16.75 17.24
N ASP A 239 -19.99 -15.88 17.34
CA ASP A 239 -19.94 -14.46 17.70
C ASP A 239 -20.21 -14.16 19.17
N GLN A 240 -20.10 -15.17 20.04
CA GLN A 240 -20.37 -15.03 21.49
C GLN A 240 -19.16 -14.47 22.24
N GLU A 241 -19.15 -13.14 22.42
CA GLU A 241 -18.04 -12.38 23.03
C GLU A 241 -17.73 -12.80 24.48
N ASP A 242 -18.74 -13.27 25.24
CA ASP A 242 -18.59 -13.77 26.61
C ASP A 242 -17.74 -15.06 26.70
N ARG A 243 -17.46 -15.70 25.55
CA ARG A 243 -16.69 -16.93 25.44
C ARG A 243 -15.28 -16.73 24.91
N LEU A 244 -14.85 -15.48 24.68
CA LEU A 244 -13.49 -15.17 24.24
C LEU A 244 -12.46 -15.67 25.26
N VAL A 245 -11.43 -16.36 24.77
CA VAL A 245 -10.31 -16.75 25.63
C VAL A 245 -9.49 -15.51 25.92
N GLY A 246 -9.28 -15.22 27.20
CA GLY A 246 -8.46 -14.10 27.62
C GLY A 246 -7.04 -14.52 27.96
N PHE A 247 -6.11 -13.59 27.78
CA PHE A 247 -4.70 -13.75 28.10
C PHE A 247 -4.17 -12.54 28.85
N SER A 248 -3.43 -12.81 29.92
CA SER A 248 -2.89 -11.80 30.83
C SER A 248 -1.40 -12.02 31.06
N VAL A 249 -0.64 -10.93 31.05
CA VAL A 249 0.76 -10.91 31.49
C VAL A 249 0.78 -10.57 32.97
N LEU A 250 1.27 -11.48 33.80
CA LEU A 250 1.27 -11.31 35.25
C LEU A 250 2.43 -10.43 35.68
N THR A 251 2.11 -9.23 36.13
CA THR A 251 3.02 -8.31 36.82
C THR A 251 2.55 -8.21 38.26
N GLY A 252 3.41 -8.23 39.28
CA GLY A 252 3.01 -8.32 40.70
C GLY A 252 2.09 -7.22 41.29
N ASP A 253 1.45 -6.41 40.44
CA ASP A 253 0.47 -5.36 40.73
C ASP A 253 -0.97 -5.82 40.39
N ASN A 254 -2.00 -5.14 40.91
CA ASN A 254 -3.42 -5.51 40.72
C ASN A 254 -4.00 -5.24 39.31
N LEU A 255 -3.18 -4.76 38.37
CA LEU A 255 -3.59 -4.45 37.00
C LEU A 255 -2.66 -5.20 36.07
N ASN A 256 -3.09 -6.31 35.47
CA ASN A 256 -2.28 -7.08 34.51
C ASN A 256 -2.62 -6.62 33.07
N PRO A 257 -1.64 -6.42 32.18
CA PRO A 257 -1.92 -6.21 30.75
C PRO A 257 -2.59 -7.46 30.18
N SER A 258 -3.69 -7.26 29.45
CA SER A 258 -4.51 -8.38 28.95
C SER A 258 -5.01 -8.15 27.52
N CYS A 259 -5.32 -9.23 26.81
CA CYS A 259 -5.99 -9.26 25.51
C CYS A 259 -6.93 -10.48 25.43
N THR A 260 -7.63 -10.61 24.31
CA THR A 260 -8.46 -11.78 23.96
C THR A 260 -7.94 -12.45 22.69
N PHE A 261 -8.43 -13.67 22.41
CA PHE A 261 -8.11 -14.43 21.21
C PHE A 261 -9.39 -14.97 20.54
N GLY A 262 -9.45 -14.84 19.21
CA GLY A 262 -10.43 -15.47 18.32
C GLY A 262 -9.82 -15.84 16.96
N MET A 263 -10.57 -16.56 16.12
CA MET A 263 -10.15 -16.93 14.75
C MET A 263 -10.17 -15.72 13.81
N ASP A 264 -11.16 -14.85 13.95
CA ASP A 264 -11.35 -13.66 13.11
C ASP A 264 -12.25 -12.65 13.83
N GLU A 265 -11.66 -11.83 14.69
CA GLU A 265 -12.40 -10.86 15.50
C GLU A 265 -13.10 -9.79 14.64
N ASP A 266 -12.55 -9.45 13.46
CA ASP A 266 -13.13 -8.47 12.53
C ASP A 266 -14.44 -8.98 11.88
N ASN A 267 -14.59 -10.31 11.77
CA ASN A 267 -15.79 -10.96 11.26
C ASN A 267 -16.64 -11.63 12.37
N ASN A 268 -16.38 -11.30 13.65
CA ASN A 268 -17.03 -11.88 14.83
C ASN A 268 -16.91 -13.42 14.92
N ASP A 269 -15.77 -14.00 14.55
CA ASP A 269 -15.44 -15.40 14.85
C ASP A 269 -14.52 -15.48 16.06
N TYR A 270 -15.15 -15.64 17.23
CA TYR A 270 -14.47 -15.72 18.53
C TYR A 270 -14.11 -17.15 18.92
N THR A 271 -14.24 -18.10 18.00
CA THR A 271 -13.89 -19.48 18.28
C THR A 271 -12.37 -19.68 18.27
N MET A 272 -11.93 -20.85 18.71
CA MET A 272 -10.57 -21.34 18.50
C MET A 272 -10.65 -22.78 17.99
N THR A 273 -10.37 -22.95 16.72
CA THR A 273 -10.56 -24.23 16.03
C THR A 273 -9.44 -25.20 16.42
N PRO A 274 -9.73 -26.48 16.68
CA PRO A 274 -8.67 -27.48 16.93
C PRO A 274 -7.68 -27.57 15.77
N ASN A 275 -6.50 -28.11 16.05
CA ASN A 275 -5.41 -28.33 15.11
C ASN A 275 -4.84 -27.03 14.50
N THR A 276 -4.83 -25.95 15.28
CA THR A 276 -4.27 -24.65 14.91
C THR A 276 -3.13 -24.22 15.82
N ASN A 277 -2.19 -23.47 15.27
CA ASN A 277 -1.10 -22.82 16.01
C ASN A 277 -1.24 -21.29 15.94
N PHE A 278 -1.35 -20.67 17.09
CA PHE A 278 -1.38 -19.23 17.31
C PHE A 278 0.04 -18.73 17.59
N ILE A 279 0.59 -18.01 16.63
CA ILE A 279 1.87 -17.32 16.76
C ILE A 279 1.59 -15.89 17.19
N VAL A 280 1.90 -15.59 18.45
CA VAL A 280 1.50 -14.33 19.09
C VAL A 280 2.72 -13.45 19.33
N ASN A 281 2.68 -12.22 18.83
CA ASN A 281 3.66 -11.19 19.11
C ASN A 281 2.97 -10.04 19.85
N ALA A 282 3.21 -9.92 21.16
CA ALA A 282 2.58 -8.91 22.00
C ALA A 282 3.56 -7.86 22.48
N ILE A 283 3.15 -6.58 22.42
CA ILE A 283 3.78 -5.47 23.12
C ILE A 283 3.08 -5.32 24.46
N VAL A 284 3.83 -5.50 25.55
CA VAL A 284 3.31 -5.41 26.91
C VAL A 284 3.27 -3.93 27.34
N ASN A 285 2.11 -3.31 27.17
CA ASN A 285 1.70 -1.96 27.58
C ASN A 285 0.24 -1.98 28.11
N TYR A 286 -0.27 -0.83 28.56
CA TYR A 286 -1.69 -0.70 28.97
C TYR A 286 -2.38 0.30 28.03
N PRO A 287 -3.31 -0.14 27.15
CA PRO A 287 -3.72 -1.53 26.87
C PRO A 287 -2.63 -2.32 26.12
N MET A 288 -2.72 -3.67 26.12
CA MET A 288 -1.75 -4.55 25.46
C MET A 288 -1.99 -4.59 23.94
N GLU A 289 -0.95 -4.43 23.14
CA GLU A 289 -1.03 -4.53 21.67
C GLU A 289 -0.57 -5.91 21.20
N VAL A 290 -1.34 -6.56 20.34
CA VAL A 290 -1.08 -7.95 19.93
C VAL A 290 -1.18 -8.10 18.42
N ASN A 291 -0.23 -8.83 17.85
CA ASN A 291 -0.29 -9.32 16.47
C ASN A 291 -0.34 -10.86 16.52
N ILE A 292 -1.38 -11.44 15.91
CA ILE A 292 -1.69 -12.86 15.94
C ILE A 292 -1.63 -13.39 14.51
N SER A 293 -0.86 -14.46 14.30
CA SER A 293 -0.91 -15.25 13.08
C SER A 293 -1.42 -16.65 13.43
N ILE A 294 -2.43 -17.12 12.70
CA ILE A 294 -2.99 -18.46 12.87
C ILE A 294 -2.52 -19.34 11.72
N ALA A 295 -1.95 -20.49 12.05
CA ALA A 295 -1.48 -21.49 11.09
C ALA A 295 -2.06 -22.88 11.42
N GLU A 296 -2.01 -23.79 10.45
CA GLU A 296 -2.31 -25.21 10.72
C GLU A 296 -1.23 -25.86 11.59
N TRP A 297 -1.64 -26.80 12.44
CA TRP A 297 -0.78 -27.52 13.37
C TRP A 297 -0.45 -28.94 12.87
N GLY A 298 0.62 -29.13 12.09
CA GLY A 298 0.97 -30.46 11.53
C GLY A 298 2.42 -30.62 11.01
N PRO A 299 2.87 -31.85 10.73
CA PRO A 299 4.25 -32.13 10.33
C PRO A 299 4.51 -31.80 8.86
N GLU A 300 5.49 -30.92 8.68
CA GLU A 300 6.15 -30.57 7.44
C GLU A 300 6.84 -31.79 6.79
N ASN A 301 6.43 -32.20 5.57
CA ASN A 301 7.21 -33.15 4.77
C ASN A 301 7.18 -32.79 3.27
N VAL A 302 8.20 -32.06 2.84
CA VAL A 302 8.71 -32.10 1.46
C VAL A 302 10.22 -32.30 1.59
N ASN A 303 10.76 -33.29 0.88
CA ASN A 303 12.18 -33.64 0.86
C ASN A 303 13.11 -32.41 0.89
N GLY A 304 13.89 -32.28 1.96
CA GLY A 304 14.91 -31.25 2.15
C GLY A 304 14.64 -30.39 3.39
N ASN A 305 15.34 -30.71 4.49
CA ASN A 305 15.47 -29.96 5.75
C ASN A 305 14.84 -28.54 5.74
N ILE A 306 13.56 -28.45 6.10
CA ILE A 306 12.70 -27.25 6.14
C ILE A 306 12.72 -26.53 7.49
N THR A 307 13.24 -27.18 8.53
CA THR A 307 13.52 -26.56 9.84
C THR A 307 14.47 -25.36 9.78
N ASN A 308 15.15 -25.16 8.64
CA ASN A 308 15.95 -23.99 8.32
C ASN A 308 15.57 -23.44 6.94
N ARG A 309 14.29 -23.40 6.54
CA ARG A 309 13.85 -22.82 5.25
C ARG A 309 12.81 -21.73 5.47
N THR A 310 13.08 -20.52 4.99
CA THR A 310 12.23 -19.34 5.21
C THR A 310 11.86 -18.69 3.88
N LEU A 311 10.64 -18.18 3.82
CA LEU A 311 10.17 -17.23 2.81
C LEU A 311 9.09 -16.36 3.47
N ASN A 312 9.52 -15.25 4.04
CA ASN A 312 8.66 -14.29 4.70
C ASN A 312 8.55 -13.07 3.81
N VAL A 313 7.34 -12.58 3.60
CA VAL A 313 7.07 -11.42 2.76
C VAL A 313 6.49 -10.35 3.67
N ALA A 314 7.00 -9.12 3.56
CA ALA A 314 6.63 -8.01 4.45
C ALA A 314 5.17 -7.58 4.27
N SER A 315 4.60 -7.80 3.08
CA SER A 315 3.19 -7.57 2.80
C SER A 315 2.68 -8.57 1.77
N LEU A 316 1.46 -9.07 1.97
CA LEU A 316 0.73 -9.89 1.00
C LEU A 316 -0.14 -9.04 0.06
N THR A 317 -0.12 -7.71 0.22
CA THR A 317 -0.86 -6.80 -0.63
C THR A 317 0.02 -5.66 -1.15
N ALA A 318 -0.28 -5.18 -2.35
CA ALA A 318 0.30 -3.96 -2.89
C ALA A 318 -0.78 -3.15 -3.61
N SER A 319 -0.76 -1.84 -3.41
CA SER A 319 -1.57 -0.89 -4.18
C SER A 319 -0.65 -0.03 -5.03
N ILE A 320 -0.91 0.01 -6.32
CA ILE A 320 -0.17 0.80 -7.30
C ILE A 320 -1.11 1.52 -8.26
N THR A 321 -0.58 2.53 -8.94
CA THR A 321 -1.17 3.19 -10.10
C THR A 321 -0.37 2.87 -11.36
N ASP A 322 -0.76 3.43 -12.50
CA ASP A 322 0.05 3.38 -13.73
C ASP A 322 1.30 4.26 -13.70
N ARG A 323 1.56 4.95 -12.57
CA ARG A 323 2.60 5.98 -12.43
C ARG A 323 3.61 5.70 -11.33
N ASN A 324 3.28 4.87 -10.34
CA ASN A 324 4.17 4.54 -9.23
C ASN A 324 4.58 3.05 -9.24
N ARG A 325 5.39 2.68 -8.24
CA ARG A 325 5.71 1.31 -7.89
C ARG A 325 5.52 1.07 -6.39
N ALA A 326 5.21 -0.17 -6.04
CA ALA A 326 5.25 -0.65 -4.67
C ALA A 326 6.46 -1.56 -4.49
N ARG A 327 7.16 -1.43 -3.35
CA ARG A 327 8.21 -2.36 -2.96
C ARG A 327 7.69 -3.29 -1.89
N ILE A 328 7.88 -4.58 -2.08
CA ILE A 328 7.63 -5.58 -1.05
C ILE A 328 8.96 -6.22 -0.69
N TYR A 329 9.38 -6.05 0.56
CA TYR A 329 10.55 -6.72 1.11
C TYR A 329 10.21 -8.17 1.45
N PHE A 330 11.20 -9.05 1.34
CA PHE A 330 11.06 -10.43 1.78
C PHE A 330 12.37 -10.93 2.36
N THR A 331 12.29 -11.96 3.20
CA THR A 331 13.46 -12.69 3.68
C THR A 331 13.32 -14.16 3.32
N SER A 332 14.39 -14.75 2.81
CA SER A 332 14.46 -16.17 2.54
C SER A 332 15.87 -16.66 2.83
N ASN A 333 16.03 -17.89 3.27
CA ASN A 333 17.35 -18.52 3.39
C ASN A 333 17.57 -19.58 2.28
N GLN A 334 16.79 -19.48 1.20
CA GLN A 334 16.87 -20.37 0.06
C GLN A 334 17.97 -19.93 -0.92
N PRO A 335 18.55 -20.83 -1.71
CA PRO A 335 19.58 -20.44 -2.68
C PRO A 335 19.04 -19.52 -3.79
N SER A 336 17.71 -19.53 -4.03
CA SER A 336 17.06 -18.71 -5.05
C SER A 336 15.63 -18.36 -4.64
N VAL A 337 15.19 -17.16 -5.05
CA VAL A 337 13.80 -16.71 -5.01
C VAL A 337 13.37 -16.29 -6.41
N SER A 338 12.13 -16.56 -6.80
CA SER A 338 11.57 -16.24 -8.12
C SER A 338 10.09 -15.93 -8.05
N VAL A 339 9.56 -15.06 -8.91
CA VAL A 339 8.10 -14.93 -9.10
C VAL A 339 7.64 -15.93 -10.16
N ASP A 340 6.49 -16.56 -9.94
CA ASP A 340 5.90 -17.49 -10.90
C ASP A 340 5.58 -16.82 -12.23
N ALA A 341 5.64 -17.61 -13.30
CA ALA A 341 5.24 -17.14 -14.62
C ALA A 341 3.74 -16.82 -14.72
N ILE A 342 2.91 -17.53 -13.93
CA ILE A 342 1.46 -17.46 -13.98
C ILE A 342 0.90 -16.84 -12.71
N GLY A 343 0.12 -15.77 -12.88
CA GLY A 343 -0.75 -15.20 -11.85
C GLY A 343 -2.23 -15.39 -12.19
N TYR A 344 -3.11 -14.89 -11.31
CA TYR A 344 -4.57 -14.95 -11.51
C TYR A 344 -5.21 -13.56 -11.45
N VAL A 345 -6.26 -13.36 -12.25
CA VAL A 345 -7.06 -12.14 -12.25
C VAL A 345 -8.14 -12.22 -11.17
N GLY A 346 -8.32 -11.15 -10.41
CA GLY A 346 -9.30 -11.02 -9.34
C GLY A 346 -8.83 -11.59 -7.99
N ALA A 347 -9.51 -11.18 -6.91
CA ALA A 347 -9.22 -11.65 -5.55
C ALA A 347 -9.52 -13.16 -5.37
N THR A 348 -10.50 -13.69 -6.10
CA THR A 348 -10.92 -15.11 -6.04
C THR A 348 -11.01 -15.77 -7.42
N GLY A 349 -10.69 -15.05 -8.50
CA GLY A 349 -10.84 -15.53 -9.87
C GLY A 349 -9.79 -16.56 -10.27
N THR A 350 -10.12 -17.41 -11.25
CA THR A 350 -9.27 -18.49 -11.76
C THR A 350 -8.67 -18.21 -13.14
N THR A 351 -8.98 -17.06 -13.75
CA THR A 351 -8.41 -16.64 -15.03
C THR A 351 -6.92 -16.37 -14.88
N GLN A 352 -6.10 -17.11 -15.63
CA GLN A 352 -4.65 -16.99 -15.59
C GLN A 352 -4.12 -15.88 -16.48
N PHE A 353 -3.01 -15.26 -16.08
CA PHE A 353 -2.25 -14.33 -16.92
C PHE A 353 -0.73 -14.56 -16.73
N ASN A 354 0.06 -14.22 -17.74
CA ASN A 354 1.52 -14.20 -17.60
C ASN A 354 1.96 -12.94 -16.85
N VAL A 355 2.73 -13.08 -15.77
CA VAL A 355 3.13 -11.98 -14.90
C VAL A 355 3.75 -10.80 -15.67
N ASN A 356 4.62 -11.07 -16.65
CA ASN A 356 5.29 -10.01 -17.41
C ASN A 356 4.39 -9.30 -18.44
N ASN A 357 3.20 -9.84 -18.73
CA ASN A 357 2.21 -9.13 -19.56
C ASN A 357 1.59 -7.93 -18.83
N VAL A 358 1.61 -7.93 -17.49
CA VAL A 358 0.98 -6.91 -16.65
C VAL A 358 2.02 -6.13 -15.85
N PHE A 359 2.98 -6.81 -15.24
CA PHE A 359 4.03 -6.22 -14.42
C PHE A 359 5.36 -6.20 -15.16
N TYR A 360 6.15 -5.17 -14.95
CA TYR A 360 7.43 -5.02 -15.66
C TYR A 360 8.49 -5.93 -15.05
N ASP A 361 9.12 -6.76 -15.88
CA ASP A 361 10.32 -7.54 -15.58
C ASP A 361 10.36 -8.17 -14.16
N LEU A 362 9.29 -8.90 -13.81
CA LEU A 362 9.08 -9.45 -12.47
C LEU A 362 9.16 -10.98 -12.46
N LEU A 363 8.95 -11.65 -13.60
CA LEU A 363 8.91 -13.11 -13.75
C LEU A 363 10.29 -13.77 -13.58
N GLY A 364 10.35 -14.80 -12.72
CA GLY A 364 11.50 -15.69 -12.60
C GLY A 364 12.59 -15.21 -11.62
N PRO A 365 13.67 -15.99 -11.45
CA PRO A 365 14.73 -15.69 -10.48
C PRO A 365 15.73 -14.62 -10.95
N THR A 366 15.73 -14.30 -12.25
CA THR A 366 16.64 -13.33 -12.88
C THR A 366 15.93 -12.06 -13.31
N ALA A 367 14.69 -11.85 -12.87
CA ALA A 367 13.90 -10.66 -13.13
C ALA A 367 14.63 -9.41 -12.60
N GLY A 368 14.73 -8.35 -13.39
CA GLY A 368 15.40 -7.10 -12.97
C GLY A 368 14.71 -6.42 -11.79
N ASN A 369 13.40 -6.65 -11.60
CA ASN A 369 12.64 -6.16 -10.46
C ASN A 369 12.57 -7.12 -9.27
N LEU A 370 13.29 -8.25 -9.31
CA LEU A 370 13.50 -9.11 -8.16
C LEU A 370 14.96 -9.01 -7.72
N ASN A 371 15.16 -8.55 -6.49
CA ASN A 371 16.48 -8.42 -5.91
C ASN A 371 16.57 -9.36 -4.72
N TYR A 372 17.50 -10.30 -4.75
CA TYR A 372 17.69 -11.26 -3.68
C TYR A 372 19.17 -11.52 -3.44
N ASN A 373 19.61 -11.34 -2.20
CA ASN A 373 20.95 -11.68 -1.77
C ASN A 373 20.89 -13.01 -0.99
N PRO A 374 21.30 -14.14 -1.60
CA PRO A 374 21.25 -15.45 -0.94
C PRO A 374 22.20 -15.57 0.27
N ALA A 375 23.23 -14.73 0.37
CA ALA A 375 24.17 -14.77 1.50
C ALA A 375 23.58 -14.16 2.78
N THR A 376 22.79 -13.09 2.65
CA THR A 376 22.12 -12.44 3.79
C THR A 376 20.69 -12.91 3.98
N GLY A 377 20.13 -13.56 2.95
CA GLY A 377 18.75 -13.96 2.90
C GLY A 377 17.74 -12.82 2.78
N LEU A 378 18.19 -11.64 2.36
CA LEU A 378 17.35 -10.45 2.22
C LEU A 378 17.04 -10.22 0.74
N GLY A 379 15.79 -9.88 0.45
CA GLY A 379 15.38 -9.49 -0.88
C GLY A 379 14.22 -8.52 -0.89
N TYR A 380 13.91 -8.02 -2.07
CA TYR A 380 12.71 -7.25 -2.34
C TYR A 380 12.26 -7.44 -3.79
N ILE A 381 10.97 -7.23 -4.03
CA ILE A 381 10.42 -7.08 -5.37
C ILE A 381 9.88 -5.66 -5.54
N ASP A 382 10.13 -5.07 -6.71
CA ASP A 382 9.53 -3.80 -7.14
C ASP A 382 8.38 -4.10 -8.11
N ILE A 383 7.16 -3.89 -7.65
CA ILE A 383 5.94 -4.15 -8.44
C ILE A 383 5.48 -2.85 -9.08
N TYR A 384 5.50 -2.82 -10.40
CA TYR A 384 4.83 -1.78 -11.18
C TYR A 384 4.43 -2.31 -12.54
N THR A 385 3.49 -1.61 -13.15
CA THR A 385 2.88 -2.06 -14.40
C THR A 385 3.80 -1.84 -15.59
N SER A 386 3.84 -2.83 -16.48
CA SER A 386 4.44 -2.72 -17.80
C SER A 386 3.44 -2.22 -18.85
N PHE A 387 2.14 -2.28 -18.55
CA PHE A 387 0.98 -2.01 -19.42
C PHE A 387 1.31 -1.92 -20.91
N TYR A 388 1.45 -3.08 -21.53
CA TYR A 388 1.41 -3.26 -22.97
C TYR A 388 -0.06 -3.50 -23.40
N GLY A 389 -0.82 -2.44 -23.65
CA GLY A 389 -2.20 -2.59 -24.15
C GLY A 389 -3.16 -1.43 -23.93
N THR A 390 -4.41 -1.64 -24.36
CA THR A 390 -5.53 -0.69 -24.24
C THR A 390 -5.93 -0.52 -22.78
N LEU A 391 -5.82 0.71 -22.28
CA LEU A 391 -6.31 1.07 -20.95
C LEU A 391 -7.79 1.43 -20.98
N VAL A 392 -8.48 1.12 -19.89
CA VAL A 392 -9.82 1.62 -19.63
C VAL A 392 -9.76 2.56 -18.43
N ALA A 393 -9.97 3.86 -18.67
CA ALA A 393 -10.02 4.86 -17.60
C ALA A 393 -11.04 4.47 -16.51
N ASN A 394 -10.82 4.95 -15.27
CA ASN A 394 -11.66 4.66 -14.11
C ASN A 394 -11.80 3.16 -13.78
N THR A 395 -10.76 2.36 -14.00
CA THR A 395 -10.77 0.92 -13.73
C THR A 395 -9.80 0.56 -12.62
N THR A 396 -10.21 -0.35 -11.75
CA THR A 396 -9.34 -1.00 -10.77
C THR A 396 -9.17 -2.46 -11.16
N TYR A 397 -7.92 -2.90 -11.28
CA TYR A 397 -7.57 -4.29 -11.59
C TYR A 397 -6.96 -4.95 -10.36
N ILE A 398 -7.36 -6.18 -10.07
CA ILE A 398 -6.79 -6.99 -9.00
C ILE A 398 -6.10 -8.18 -9.64
N HIS A 399 -4.83 -8.41 -9.29
CA HIS A 399 -4.06 -9.55 -9.75
C HIS A 399 -3.38 -10.24 -8.57
N ARG A 400 -3.36 -11.57 -8.58
CA ARG A 400 -2.61 -12.38 -7.61
C ARG A 400 -1.36 -12.93 -8.28
N ILE A 401 -0.20 -12.64 -7.72
CA ILE A 401 1.11 -13.17 -8.16
C ILE A 401 1.70 -14.03 -7.04
N TYR A 402 2.70 -14.85 -7.35
CA TYR A 402 3.28 -15.77 -6.38
C TYR A 402 4.80 -15.67 -6.33
N LEU A 403 5.32 -15.38 -5.15
CA LEU A 403 6.75 -15.43 -4.87
C LEU A 403 7.12 -16.83 -4.38
N ASN A 404 8.18 -17.40 -4.95
CA ASN A 404 8.60 -18.78 -4.69
C ASN A 404 10.06 -18.85 -4.26
N ALA A 405 10.37 -19.73 -3.32
CA ALA A 405 11.73 -19.97 -2.86
C ALA A 405 11.90 -21.45 -2.47
N GLY A 406 12.56 -22.22 -3.34
CA GLY A 406 12.82 -23.66 -3.12
C GLY A 406 11.58 -24.55 -2.95
N GLY A 407 10.37 -24.07 -3.27
CA GLY A 407 9.11 -24.78 -3.02
C GLY A 407 8.25 -24.15 -1.91
N LEU A 408 8.76 -23.16 -1.17
CA LEU A 408 7.93 -22.23 -0.41
C LEU A 408 7.26 -21.27 -1.39
N ARG A 409 5.98 -20.94 -1.18
CA ARG A 409 5.21 -20.07 -2.06
C ARG A 409 4.38 -19.09 -1.25
N ARG A 410 4.34 -17.82 -1.67
CA ARG A 410 3.55 -16.74 -1.05
C ARG A 410 2.73 -16.04 -2.11
N GLU A 411 1.43 -15.97 -1.90
CA GLU A 411 0.52 -15.20 -2.76
C GLU A 411 0.58 -13.72 -2.39
N ILE A 412 0.66 -12.84 -3.39
CA ILE A 412 0.65 -11.40 -3.24
C ILE A 412 -0.47 -10.85 -4.11
N THR A 413 -1.42 -10.14 -3.48
CA THR A 413 -2.53 -9.46 -4.16
C THR A 413 -2.13 -8.04 -4.52
N VAL A 414 -2.10 -7.74 -5.82
CA VAL A 414 -1.75 -6.43 -6.38
C VAL A 414 -2.99 -5.75 -6.91
N THR A 415 -3.37 -4.64 -6.30
CA THR A 415 -4.42 -3.72 -6.74
C THR A 415 -3.79 -2.62 -7.59
N THR A 416 -4.19 -2.53 -8.85
CA THR A 416 -3.76 -1.49 -9.79
C THR A 416 -4.92 -0.55 -10.08
N VAL A 417 -4.78 0.72 -9.68
CA VAL A 417 -5.78 1.76 -9.92
C VAL A 417 -5.39 2.55 -11.17
N LEU A 418 -6.28 2.58 -12.16
CA LEU A 418 -6.13 3.42 -13.34
C LEU A 418 -7.26 4.46 -13.43
N PRO A 419 -7.03 5.67 -12.88
CA PRO A 419 -8.08 6.68 -12.81
C PRO A 419 -8.30 7.43 -14.14
N ALA A 420 -7.25 7.71 -14.92
CA ALA A 420 -7.39 8.41 -16.20
C ALA A 420 -6.30 8.03 -17.20
N ILE A 421 -6.65 8.05 -18.49
CA ILE A 421 -5.70 7.86 -19.58
C ILE A 421 -4.99 9.21 -19.84
N PRO A 422 -3.65 9.27 -19.77
CA PRO A 422 -2.92 10.49 -20.09
C PRO A 422 -3.08 10.86 -21.57
N PRO A 423 -3.04 12.15 -21.92
CA PRO A 423 -2.98 12.60 -23.31
C PRO A 423 -1.82 11.97 -24.10
N ALA A 424 -1.96 11.93 -25.42
CA ALA A 424 -0.89 11.49 -26.29
C ALA A 424 0.23 12.54 -26.36
N TRP A 425 1.48 12.09 -26.32
CA TRP A 425 2.65 12.96 -26.36
C TRP A 425 2.67 13.82 -27.63
N SER A 426 2.24 13.26 -28.76
CA SER A 426 2.14 13.94 -30.05
C SER A 426 1.12 15.08 -30.07
N THR A 427 0.15 15.09 -29.16
CA THR A 427 -0.87 16.16 -29.06
C THR A 427 -0.49 17.21 -28.02
N ALA A 428 0.08 16.78 -26.90
CA ALA A 428 0.34 17.63 -25.75
C ALA A 428 1.57 17.13 -24.97
N PRO A 429 2.80 17.43 -25.43
CA PRO A 429 4.01 16.98 -24.75
C PRO A 429 4.23 17.76 -23.44
N TYR A 430 5.11 17.25 -22.59
CA TYR A 430 5.66 18.07 -21.50
C TYR A 430 6.69 19.05 -22.08
N VAL A 431 6.70 20.29 -21.57
CA VAL A 431 7.58 21.37 -22.04
C VAL A 431 8.54 21.89 -20.98
N GLY A 432 8.42 21.44 -19.73
CA GLY A 432 9.41 21.77 -18.72
C GLY A 432 9.19 21.15 -17.35
N THR A 433 10.25 21.23 -16.55
CA THR A 433 10.26 20.84 -15.15
C THR A 433 10.80 21.99 -14.30
N PHE A 434 10.10 22.32 -13.23
CA PHE A 434 10.35 23.52 -12.44
C PHE A 434 10.57 23.15 -10.97
N HIS A 435 11.66 23.67 -10.41
CA HIS A 435 12.07 23.41 -9.04
C HIS A 435 12.32 24.73 -8.32
N ARG A 436 11.91 24.79 -7.06
CA ARG A 436 12.33 25.89 -6.17
C ARG A 436 13.82 25.79 -5.89
N TRP A 437 14.38 26.88 -5.39
CA TRP A 437 15.81 26.98 -5.09
C TRP A 437 16.31 25.89 -4.13
N ASN A 438 15.46 25.45 -3.20
CA ASN A 438 15.74 24.44 -2.19
C ASN A 438 15.21 23.04 -2.52
N GLN A 439 14.83 22.79 -3.78
CA GLN A 439 14.22 21.52 -4.21
C GLN A 439 15.13 20.75 -5.16
N THR A 440 15.21 19.44 -4.94
CA THR A 440 15.97 18.45 -5.72
C THR A 440 15.15 17.20 -6.07
N GLY A 441 13.98 17.03 -5.44
CA GLY A 441 13.11 15.88 -5.59
C GLY A 441 12.60 15.65 -7.00
N GLU A 442 12.02 14.47 -7.23
CA GLU A 442 11.55 14.08 -8.55
C GLU A 442 10.46 15.00 -9.10
N ARG A 443 10.50 15.19 -10.42
CA ARG A 443 9.41 15.72 -11.23
C ARG A 443 9.03 14.65 -12.23
N ILE A 444 7.75 14.34 -12.33
CA ILE A 444 7.26 13.22 -13.11
C ILE A 444 6.88 13.69 -14.51
N VAL A 445 7.45 13.07 -15.53
CA VAL A 445 7.05 13.24 -16.92
C VAL A 445 6.40 11.94 -17.37
N TYR A 446 5.14 11.99 -17.77
CA TYR A 446 4.41 10.81 -18.21
C TYR A 446 3.39 11.13 -19.30
N SER A 447 3.24 10.24 -20.29
CA SER A 447 2.30 10.46 -21.40
C SER A 447 2.02 9.18 -22.17
N ASN A 448 0.89 9.14 -22.88
CA ASN A 448 0.65 8.06 -23.83
C ASN A 448 1.56 8.23 -25.07
N ASN A 449 2.19 7.15 -25.52
CA ASN A 449 3.08 7.11 -26.68
C ASN A 449 3.12 5.68 -27.24
N VAL A 450 3.42 5.53 -28.52
CA VAL A 450 3.56 4.22 -29.20
C VAL A 450 4.98 4.10 -29.75
N GLY A 451 5.63 2.96 -29.47
CA GLY A 451 7.01 2.71 -29.87
C GLY A 451 8.06 3.36 -28.96
N ASP A 452 9.30 3.30 -29.39
CA ASP A 452 10.46 3.64 -28.56
C ASP A 452 10.54 5.14 -28.26
N TRP A 453 11.08 5.46 -27.09
CA TRP A 453 11.39 6.82 -26.72
C TRP A 453 12.71 6.90 -25.94
N THR A 454 13.35 8.06 -26.00
CA THR A 454 14.59 8.35 -25.25
C THR A 454 14.56 9.79 -24.78
N ALA A 455 14.92 10.02 -23.52
CA ALA A 455 15.13 11.34 -22.94
C ALA A 455 16.63 11.52 -22.62
N THR A 456 17.20 12.65 -23.04
CA THR A 456 18.62 12.97 -22.89
C THR A 456 18.80 14.39 -22.38
N VAL A 457 19.61 14.57 -21.33
CA VAL A 457 20.06 15.87 -20.86
C VAL A 457 21.03 16.44 -21.89
N MET A 458 20.63 17.55 -22.53
CA MET A 458 21.46 18.28 -23.50
C MET A 458 22.30 19.35 -22.82
N GLN A 459 21.77 19.95 -21.75
CA GLN A 459 22.44 20.99 -20.96
C GLN A 459 21.93 20.98 -19.52
N GLY A 460 22.83 21.24 -18.56
CA GLY A 460 22.56 21.23 -17.12
C GLY A 460 23.10 19.96 -16.47
N ASP A 461 24.37 20.00 -16.08
CA ASP A 461 25.08 18.92 -15.35
C ASP A 461 24.43 18.56 -14.00
N PHE A 462 23.57 19.44 -13.51
CA PHE A 462 22.79 19.27 -12.29
C PHE A 462 21.52 18.45 -12.45
N ILE A 463 21.21 17.94 -13.65
CA ILE A 463 19.97 17.21 -13.95
C ILE A 463 20.20 15.70 -13.91
N LEU A 464 19.30 14.99 -13.23
CA LEU A 464 19.27 13.54 -13.11
C LEU A 464 17.98 13.00 -13.71
N LEU A 465 18.10 12.04 -14.64
CA LEU A 465 16.97 11.32 -15.23
C LEU A 465 16.88 9.89 -14.70
N SER A 466 15.67 9.39 -14.48
CA SER A 466 15.42 7.99 -14.13
C SER A 466 14.21 7.45 -14.88
N SER A 467 14.31 6.27 -15.48
CA SER A 467 13.16 5.52 -16.01
C SER A 467 12.42 4.70 -14.95
N GLY A 468 13.01 4.47 -13.78
CA GLY A 468 12.35 3.79 -12.66
C GLY A 468 11.12 4.56 -12.18
N ARG A 469 10.03 3.84 -11.85
CA ARG A 469 8.80 4.44 -11.32
C ARG A 469 9.01 5.05 -9.93
N SER A 470 8.26 6.09 -9.62
CA SER A 470 8.25 6.74 -8.31
C SER A 470 7.74 5.80 -7.22
N PHE A 471 8.29 5.92 -6.01
CA PHE A 471 7.78 5.25 -4.80
C PHE A 471 6.62 5.99 -4.14
N ASP A 472 6.15 7.10 -4.72
CA ASP A 472 4.99 7.80 -4.18
C ASP A 472 3.71 6.95 -4.34
N PRO A 473 3.11 6.44 -3.24
CA PRO A 473 1.90 5.62 -3.31
C PRO A 473 0.67 6.41 -3.78
N LYS A 474 0.69 7.75 -3.72
CA LYS A 474 -0.43 8.62 -4.07
C LYS A 474 -0.36 9.16 -5.49
N LEU A 475 0.73 8.88 -6.23
CA LEU A 475 0.94 9.44 -7.56
C LEU A 475 -0.17 9.00 -8.53
N GLY A 476 -0.90 9.97 -9.08
CA GLY A 476 -1.99 9.69 -9.99
C GLY A 476 -3.35 9.46 -9.34
N LEU A 477 -3.49 9.64 -8.01
CA LEU A 477 -4.79 9.62 -7.33
C LEU A 477 -5.37 11.04 -7.22
N ASP A 478 -6.69 11.18 -7.38
CA ASP A 478 -7.40 12.45 -7.25
C ASP A 478 -7.83 12.66 -5.79
N SER A 479 -6.95 13.21 -4.94
CA SER A 479 -7.37 13.63 -3.60
C SER A 479 -7.05 15.12 -3.36
N PRO A 480 -8.03 15.90 -2.87
CA PRO A 480 -7.86 17.33 -2.60
C PRO A 480 -6.90 17.61 -1.44
N ASN A 481 -6.67 16.61 -0.57
CA ASN A 481 -5.81 16.70 0.62
C ASN A 481 -4.48 15.96 0.44
N ILE A 482 -3.85 16.03 -0.73
CA ILE A 482 -2.52 15.45 -0.96
C ILE A 482 -1.44 16.53 -0.72
N PRO A 483 -0.89 16.70 0.49
CA PRO A 483 0.46 17.20 0.65
C PRO A 483 1.39 16.01 0.38
N ASN A 484 1.67 15.71 -0.89
CA ASN A 484 2.81 14.86 -1.20
C ASN A 484 3.93 15.74 -1.68
N ASN A 485 4.89 15.94 -0.80
CA ASN A 485 6.05 16.72 -1.10
C ASN A 485 6.97 15.91 -2.01
N ALA A 486 7.24 16.42 -3.21
CA ALA A 486 8.11 15.76 -4.17
C ALA A 486 9.54 15.53 -3.64
N GLU A 487 9.94 16.32 -2.65
CA GLU A 487 11.25 16.23 -2.01
C GLU A 487 11.44 14.96 -1.17
N ASN A 488 10.35 14.26 -0.81
CA ASN A 488 10.43 12.96 -0.15
C ASN A 488 10.90 11.83 -1.08
N TYR A 489 10.95 12.08 -2.39
CA TYR A 489 11.26 11.08 -3.42
C TYR A 489 12.39 11.58 -4.32
N PRO A 490 13.64 11.61 -3.82
CA PRO A 490 14.78 12.01 -4.63
C PRO A 490 15.09 10.99 -5.73
N VAL A 491 15.66 11.46 -6.84
CA VAL A 491 16.19 10.60 -7.91
C VAL A 491 17.62 10.19 -7.54
N THR A 492 17.79 8.98 -7.01
CA THR A 492 19.09 8.45 -6.55
C THR A 492 19.80 7.60 -7.59
N ASP A 493 19.07 7.10 -8.58
CA ASP A 493 19.50 6.26 -9.71
C ASP A 493 19.71 7.06 -11.00
N GLY A 494 19.99 8.36 -10.85
CA GLY A 494 20.01 9.33 -11.93
C GLY A 494 21.09 9.09 -12.98
N THR A 495 20.72 9.20 -14.25
CA THR A 495 21.61 9.23 -15.40
C THR A 495 21.32 10.46 -16.27
N THR A 496 22.15 10.71 -17.30
CA THR A 496 21.88 11.77 -18.28
C THR A 496 21.01 11.31 -19.45
N THR A 497 20.77 10.01 -19.57
CA THR A 497 19.98 9.42 -20.66
C THR A 497 19.18 8.24 -20.14
N VAL A 498 17.88 8.25 -20.43
CA VAL A 498 16.97 7.14 -20.13
C VAL A 498 16.12 6.84 -21.35
N SER A 499 15.74 5.57 -21.51
CA SER A 499 14.90 5.12 -22.61
C SER A 499 13.79 4.21 -22.12
N GLY A 500 12.79 4.03 -22.96
CA GLY A 500 11.72 3.09 -22.74
C GLY A 500 10.97 2.81 -24.02
N ILE A 501 9.99 1.92 -23.93
CA ILE A 501 9.14 1.53 -25.06
C ILE A 501 7.69 1.84 -24.73
N ASN A 502 6.93 2.25 -25.75
CA ASN A 502 5.55 2.71 -25.65
C ASN A 502 5.41 3.95 -24.76
N ARG A 503 4.67 3.87 -23.65
CA ARG A 503 4.37 5.05 -22.84
C ARG A 503 5.64 5.71 -22.32
N ILE A 504 5.65 7.03 -22.40
CA ILE A 504 6.73 7.83 -21.84
C ILE A 504 6.52 7.88 -20.34
N TYR A 505 7.56 7.52 -19.60
CA TYR A 505 7.66 7.78 -18.18
C TYR A 505 9.12 7.99 -17.81
N PHE A 506 9.43 9.12 -17.22
CA PHE A 506 10.69 9.31 -16.54
C PHE A 506 10.57 10.37 -15.45
N ARG A 507 11.52 10.33 -14.53
CA ARG A 507 11.64 11.27 -13.42
C ARG A 507 12.81 12.22 -13.69
N VAL A 508 12.62 13.49 -13.33
CA VAL A 508 13.66 14.52 -13.38
C VAL A 508 13.95 14.99 -11.97
N GLY A 509 15.12 14.65 -11.44
CA GLY A 509 15.65 15.15 -10.16
C GLY A 509 16.83 16.07 -10.37
N LEU A 510 17.28 16.76 -9.31
CA LEU A 510 18.44 17.64 -9.37
C LEU A 510 19.55 17.21 -8.39
N THR A 511 20.80 17.51 -8.70
CA THR A 511 21.97 17.11 -7.88
C THR A 511 22.17 17.96 -6.63
N GLY A 512 21.48 19.10 -6.48
CA GLY A 512 21.66 19.99 -5.34
C GLY A 512 20.74 21.20 -5.33
N THR A 513 20.80 21.97 -4.26
CA THR A 513 20.05 23.22 -4.10
C THR A 513 20.88 24.44 -4.50
N LEU A 514 20.21 25.58 -4.67
CA LEU A 514 20.86 26.89 -4.71
C LEU A 514 21.03 27.43 -3.28
N ALA A 515 21.81 28.50 -3.11
CA ALA A 515 22.09 29.06 -1.78
C ALA A 515 20.87 29.75 -1.13
N SER A 516 20.01 30.36 -1.95
CA SER A 516 18.82 31.09 -1.49
C SER A 516 17.79 31.28 -2.62
N ALA A 517 16.58 31.72 -2.25
CA ALA A 517 15.54 32.18 -3.18
C ALA A 517 16.01 33.29 -4.14
N THR A 518 16.93 34.15 -3.70
CA THR A 518 17.46 35.28 -4.48
C THR A 518 18.67 34.92 -5.34
N THR A 519 19.18 33.69 -5.21
CA THR A 519 20.29 33.20 -6.04
C THR A 519 19.86 33.10 -7.50
N ALA A 520 20.74 33.48 -8.42
CA ALA A 520 20.47 33.41 -9.85
C ALA A 520 20.01 31.99 -10.24
N PRO A 521 18.92 31.88 -11.02
CA PRO A 521 18.40 30.57 -11.41
C PRO A 521 19.36 29.88 -12.36
N ARG A 522 19.36 28.55 -12.32
CA ARG A 522 20.06 27.72 -13.30
C ARG A 522 19.07 27.00 -14.20
N TYR A 523 19.51 26.79 -15.44
CA TYR A 523 18.67 26.30 -16.52
C TYR A 523 19.29 25.08 -17.19
N GLY A 524 18.43 24.22 -17.72
CA GLY A 524 18.85 23.09 -18.52
C GLY A 524 17.83 22.71 -19.58
N LEU A 525 18.19 21.73 -20.38
CA LEU A 525 17.42 21.30 -21.53
C LEU A 525 17.47 19.78 -21.62
N ILE A 526 16.29 19.16 -21.72
CA ILE A 526 16.14 17.73 -21.96
C ILE A 526 15.53 17.56 -23.35
N ARG A 527 16.16 16.76 -24.19
CA ARG A 527 15.61 16.33 -25.48
C ARG A 527 14.87 15.01 -25.30
N VAL A 528 13.64 14.92 -25.78
CA VAL A 528 12.86 13.68 -25.82
C VAL A 528 12.61 13.31 -27.27
N THR A 529 13.11 12.16 -27.69
CA THR A 529 12.90 11.60 -29.02
C THR A 529 11.91 10.45 -28.93
N THR A 530 10.89 10.48 -29.77
CA THR A 530 9.88 9.43 -29.94
C THR A 530 9.76 9.06 -31.41
N THR A 531 8.98 8.03 -31.72
CA THR A 531 8.60 7.70 -33.11
C THR A 531 7.86 8.84 -33.82
N SER A 532 7.17 9.72 -33.09
CA SER A 532 6.44 10.86 -33.65
C SER A 532 7.29 12.12 -33.84
N GLY A 533 8.55 12.13 -33.37
CA GLY A 533 9.46 13.26 -33.54
C GLY A 533 10.27 13.60 -32.29
N THR A 534 10.85 14.81 -32.29
CA THR A 534 11.66 15.31 -31.17
C THR A 534 10.95 16.46 -30.47
N SER A 535 10.93 16.41 -29.13
CA SER A 535 10.40 17.43 -28.23
C SER A 535 11.47 17.88 -27.25
N TYR A 536 11.27 19.02 -26.60
CA TYR A 536 12.21 19.59 -25.64
C TYR A 536 11.50 20.00 -24.35
N LEU A 537 12.14 19.72 -23.21
CA LEU A 537 11.70 20.16 -21.89
C LEU A 537 12.75 21.09 -21.33
N TYR A 538 12.32 22.28 -20.92
CA TYR A 538 13.16 23.24 -20.23
C TYR A 538 13.16 22.96 -18.72
N VAL A 539 14.35 22.94 -18.13
CA VAL A 539 14.53 22.76 -16.69
C VAL A 539 14.91 24.09 -16.08
N ARG A 540 14.26 24.46 -14.98
CA ARG A 540 14.58 25.64 -14.20
C ARG A 540 14.61 25.30 -12.72
N GLN A 541 15.72 25.64 -12.05
CA GLN A 541 15.76 25.70 -10.59
C GLN A 541 15.97 27.14 -10.14
N GLY A 542 15.12 27.60 -9.22
CA GLY A 542 15.30 28.89 -8.55
C GLY A 542 14.23 29.94 -8.86
N GLU A 543 14.07 30.83 -7.88
CA GLU A 543 12.96 31.76 -7.77
C GLU A 543 13.29 33.16 -8.32
N ALA A 544 14.57 33.54 -8.28
CA ALA A 544 15.05 34.83 -8.75
C ALA A 544 14.71 35.09 -10.23
N PRO A 545 14.41 36.34 -10.61
CA PRO A 545 13.90 36.64 -11.94
C PRO A 545 14.95 36.39 -13.03
N GLY A 546 14.48 35.95 -14.20
CA GLY A 546 15.31 35.52 -15.32
C GLY A 546 15.18 36.42 -16.55
N VAL A 547 16.26 36.54 -17.31
CA VAL A 547 16.27 37.19 -18.63
C VAL A 547 15.93 36.14 -19.69
N ILE A 548 14.85 36.37 -20.45
CA ILE A 548 14.41 35.48 -21.52
C ILE A 548 14.85 36.06 -22.86
N ASN A 549 14.04 36.89 -23.52
CA ASN A 549 14.37 37.44 -24.85
C ASN A 549 14.56 38.97 -24.84
N SER A 550 14.64 39.59 -23.67
CA SER A 550 14.82 41.03 -23.48
C SER A 550 15.81 41.32 -22.35
N THR A 551 16.22 42.58 -22.16
CA THR A 551 17.03 42.98 -21.00
C THR A 551 16.23 42.97 -19.67
N VAL A 552 14.92 42.74 -19.75
CA VAL A 552 14.01 42.75 -18.61
C VAL A 552 14.06 41.41 -17.89
N LYS A 553 14.11 41.47 -16.56
CA LYS A 553 14.12 40.30 -15.69
C LYS A 553 12.70 39.92 -15.29
N TRP A 554 12.22 38.81 -15.84
CA TRP A 554 10.87 38.29 -15.60
C TRP A 554 10.83 37.44 -14.34
N SER A 555 9.82 37.66 -13.51
CA SER A 555 9.60 36.84 -12.31
C SER A 555 9.27 35.39 -12.67
N ALA A 556 9.82 34.47 -11.87
CA ALA A 556 9.52 33.05 -12.01
C ALA A 556 8.06 32.72 -11.65
N PHE A 557 7.42 33.52 -10.80
CA PHE A 557 6.07 33.33 -10.28
C PHE A 557 5.09 34.40 -10.78
N ASN A 558 3.79 34.12 -10.70
CA ASN A 558 2.79 35.17 -10.72
C ASN A 558 2.82 35.91 -9.37
N LEU A 559 3.73 36.88 -9.25
CA LEU A 559 3.93 37.67 -8.04
C LEU A 559 2.75 38.60 -7.80
N SER A 560 2.30 38.69 -6.55
CA SER A 560 1.36 39.72 -6.14
C SER A 560 1.63 40.24 -4.73
N ASP A 561 1.38 41.51 -4.49
CA ASP A 561 1.42 42.19 -3.21
C ASP A 561 0.02 42.33 -2.61
N PRO A 562 -0.36 41.46 -1.65
CA PRO A 562 -1.62 41.57 -0.94
C PRO A 562 -1.78 42.82 -0.09
N LEU A 563 -0.69 43.57 0.17
CA LEU A 563 -0.68 44.79 0.97
C LEU A 563 -0.41 46.06 0.17
N ARG A 564 -0.19 45.96 -1.15
CA ARG A 564 0.13 47.10 -2.04
C ARG A 564 1.15 48.07 -1.44
N GLY A 565 2.28 47.56 -0.96
CA GLY A 565 3.44 48.36 -0.50
C GLY A 565 3.58 48.56 1.01
N LEU A 566 2.66 48.06 1.85
CA LEU A 566 2.78 48.17 3.32
C LEU A 566 3.60 47.04 3.97
N GLY A 567 3.96 45.97 3.23
CA GLY A 567 4.71 44.80 3.72
C GLY A 567 6.22 44.83 3.49
N GLY A 568 6.73 45.80 2.70
CA GLY A 568 8.16 45.87 2.35
C GLY A 568 8.61 44.78 1.38
N ALA A 569 9.89 44.39 1.45
CA ALA A 569 10.52 43.39 0.57
C ALA A 569 10.44 41.94 1.09
N ASP A 570 9.88 41.72 2.28
CA ASP A 570 9.81 40.42 2.94
C ASP A 570 8.46 39.77 2.67
N ILE A 571 8.50 38.68 1.90
CA ILE A 571 7.33 37.94 1.38
C ILE A 571 6.41 37.37 2.46
N SER A 572 6.91 37.21 3.69
CA SER A 572 6.12 36.72 4.83
C SER A 572 5.18 37.78 5.42
N ASN A 573 5.45 39.06 5.15
CA ASN A 573 4.69 40.20 5.68
C ASN A 573 3.45 40.57 4.83
N HIS A 574 2.99 39.67 3.96
CA HIS A 574 2.01 39.97 2.92
C HIS A 574 0.66 39.24 3.20
N ASN A 575 -0.21 39.77 4.08
CA ASN A 575 -1.37 39.03 4.63
C ASN A 575 -2.77 39.71 4.60
N LEU A 576 -3.02 40.79 3.84
CA LEU A 576 -4.31 41.56 3.88
C LEU A 576 -5.14 41.58 2.58
N PHE A 577 -5.04 40.62 1.67
CA PHE A 577 -6.23 40.32 0.87
C PHE A 577 -7.17 39.54 1.78
N THR A 578 -8.34 40.08 2.10
CA THR A 578 -9.43 39.31 2.72
C THR A 578 -10.03 38.36 1.68
N PRO A 579 -9.70 37.05 1.66
CA PRO A 579 -10.61 36.09 1.06
C PRO A 579 -11.93 36.20 1.81
N ARG A 580 -13.04 36.18 1.08
CA ARG A 580 -14.35 36.11 1.70
C ARG A 580 -14.47 34.74 2.39
N ALA A 581 -14.29 34.73 3.70
CA ALA A 581 -14.33 33.59 4.64
C ALA A 581 -12.99 32.90 4.90
N ALA A 582 -12.79 32.61 6.20
CA ALA A 582 -11.58 32.13 6.83
C ALA A 582 -10.96 30.91 6.13
N VAL A 583 -9.80 31.10 5.51
CA VAL A 583 -8.88 30.00 5.20
C VAL A 583 -7.47 30.50 5.49
N SER A 584 -6.79 29.83 6.41
CA SER A 584 -5.39 30.08 6.76
C SER A 584 -4.48 29.77 5.56
N SER A 585 -4.06 30.79 4.82
CA SER A 585 -2.78 30.89 4.05
C SER A 585 -2.89 32.01 3.03
N THR A 586 -2.32 33.17 3.35
CA THR A 586 -2.09 34.29 2.42
C THR A 586 -0.85 34.02 1.54
N THR A 587 -0.67 32.78 1.09
CA THR A 587 0.57 32.33 0.49
C THR A 587 0.65 32.75 -0.98
N PHE A 588 1.77 33.41 -1.29
CA PHE A 588 2.50 33.29 -2.54
C PHE A 588 2.19 31.98 -3.30
N ALA A 589 2.09 32.02 -4.63
CA ALA A 589 2.02 30.78 -5.41
C ALA A 589 3.23 29.90 -5.04
N ASP A 590 3.00 28.73 -4.45
CA ASP A 590 4.07 27.89 -3.90
C ASP A 590 5.05 27.42 -4.98
N PHE A 591 4.62 27.46 -6.25
CA PHE A 591 5.39 27.04 -7.42
C PHE A 591 5.37 28.09 -8.54
N PRO A 592 6.50 28.30 -9.28
CA PRO A 592 6.64 29.27 -10.38
C PRO A 592 5.54 29.18 -11.46
N THR A 593 5.05 27.98 -11.61
CA THR A 593 4.14 27.48 -12.64
C THR A 593 2.67 27.65 -12.31
N GLN A 594 2.35 27.97 -11.06
CA GLN A 594 0.97 28.14 -10.62
C GLN A 594 0.38 29.48 -11.08
N VAL A 595 -0.91 29.44 -11.40
CA VAL A 595 -1.67 30.61 -11.89
C VAL A 595 -1.73 31.73 -10.86
N GLY A 596 -1.74 31.42 -9.57
CA GLY A 596 -1.84 32.43 -8.51
C GLY A 596 -3.11 33.27 -8.63
N TYR A 597 -3.08 34.50 -8.12
CA TYR A 597 -4.24 35.38 -8.09
C TYR A 597 -4.53 36.05 -9.45
N MET A 598 -5.82 36.25 -9.74
CA MET A 598 -6.26 37.07 -10.88
C MET A 598 -6.72 38.45 -10.43
N PHE A 599 -6.29 39.49 -11.14
CA PHE A 599 -6.52 40.90 -10.82
C PHE A 599 -7.30 41.62 -11.92
N GLN A 600 -8.23 42.47 -11.52
CA GLN A 600 -8.87 43.41 -12.44
C GLN A 600 -7.92 44.56 -12.77
N TRP A 601 -7.95 45.02 -14.03
CA TRP A 601 -7.08 46.09 -14.49
C TRP A 601 -7.33 47.39 -13.73
N ASN A 602 -6.30 47.90 -13.03
CA ASN A 602 -6.23 49.22 -12.41
C ASN A 602 -7.37 49.56 -11.42
N LEU A 603 -7.71 48.61 -10.55
CA LEU A 603 -8.79 48.74 -9.58
C LEU A 603 -8.38 49.62 -8.37
N TYR A 604 -9.08 50.75 -8.19
CA TYR A 604 -8.79 51.84 -7.23
C TYR A 604 -9.17 51.52 -5.77
N ASN A 605 -8.27 51.83 -4.83
CA ASN A 605 -8.38 51.51 -3.39
C ASN A 605 -9.26 52.46 -2.54
N GLY A 606 -10.00 53.40 -3.14
CA GLY A 606 -10.68 54.47 -2.38
C GLY A 606 -12.21 54.41 -2.31
N SER A 607 -12.88 53.35 -2.78
CA SER A 607 -14.35 53.32 -2.79
C SER A 607 -14.94 51.96 -2.41
N THR A 608 -15.40 51.87 -1.15
CA THR A 608 -16.27 50.84 -0.55
C THR A 608 -15.73 49.40 -0.51
N ALA A 609 -16.22 48.61 0.45
CA ALA A 609 -15.82 47.23 0.77
C ALA A 609 -15.89 46.20 -0.39
N ASN A 610 -16.19 46.62 -1.61
CA ASN A 610 -16.39 45.79 -2.79
C ASN A 610 -15.27 45.87 -3.84
N ALA A 611 -14.31 46.80 -3.72
CA ALA A 611 -13.32 47.10 -4.77
C ALA A 611 -11.97 46.36 -4.67
N ASN A 612 -11.76 45.43 -3.75
CA ASN A 612 -10.48 44.69 -3.64
C ASN A 612 -10.71 43.17 -3.66
N ARG A 613 -11.38 42.68 -4.71
CA ARG A 613 -11.66 41.25 -4.87
C ARG A 613 -10.56 40.65 -5.73
N VAL A 614 -9.85 39.65 -5.21
CA VAL A 614 -8.91 38.82 -5.99
C VAL A 614 -9.46 37.41 -6.05
N PHE A 615 -9.21 36.71 -7.15
CA PHE A 615 -9.62 35.32 -7.28
C PHE A 615 -8.43 34.38 -7.15
N HIS A 616 -8.55 33.40 -6.26
CA HIS A 616 -7.62 32.27 -6.18
C HIS A 616 -8.21 31.05 -6.91
N PRO A 617 -7.58 30.58 -8.01
CA PRO A 617 -8.14 29.54 -8.87
C PRO A 617 -8.23 28.16 -8.23
N LEU A 618 -7.43 27.87 -7.19
CA LEU A 618 -7.38 26.56 -6.54
C LEU A 618 -8.21 26.47 -5.25
N ASN A 619 -8.64 27.59 -4.66
CA ASN A 619 -9.41 27.57 -3.40
C ASN A 619 -10.41 28.74 -3.31
N PRO A 620 -11.51 28.67 -4.07
CA PRO A 620 -12.49 29.74 -4.12
C PRO A 620 -13.45 29.65 -2.94
N ALA A 621 -13.35 30.60 -2.00
CA ALA A 621 -14.29 30.71 -0.90
C ALA A 621 -15.63 31.31 -1.37
N GLY A 622 -16.58 30.43 -1.70
CA GLY A 622 -17.98 30.77 -1.98
C GLY A 622 -18.25 31.54 -3.29
N ALA A 623 -19.51 31.92 -3.51
CA ALA A 623 -19.91 32.74 -4.65
C ALA A 623 -19.30 34.15 -4.52
N ILE A 624 -18.19 34.41 -5.20
CA ILE A 624 -17.56 35.72 -5.25
C ILE A 624 -18.37 36.62 -6.20
N THR A 625 -19.04 37.64 -5.64
CA THR A 625 -19.77 38.68 -6.41
C THR A 625 -18.83 39.38 -7.39
N GLY A 626 -19.39 39.85 -8.50
CA GLY A 626 -18.68 40.48 -9.60
C GLY A 626 -17.79 41.66 -9.26
N TYR A 627 -16.89 41.95 -10.22
CA TYR A 627 -16.02 43.11 -10.20
C TYR A 627 -16.80 44.42 -10.46
N PRO A 628 -16.38 45.55 -9.88
CA PRO A 628 -16.94 46.86 -10.19
C PRO A 628 -16.82 47.19 -11.68
N THR A 629 -17.84 47.86 -12.22
CA THR A 629 -17.88 48.31 -13.63
C THR A 629 -17.18 49.65 -13.87
N GLY A 630 -16.92 50.44 -12.81
CA GLY A 630 -16.22 51.73 -12.88
C GLY A 630 -14.71 51.55 -12.83
N ILE A 631 -14.01 51.92 -13.90
CA ILE A 631 -12.56 51.68 -14.05
C ILE A 631 -11.88 52.95 -14.55
N ALA A 632 -10.71 53.24 -14.01
CA ALA A 632 -9.96 54.46 -14.34
C ALA A 632 -9.52 54.50 -15.82
N ALA A 633 -9.31 55.71 -16.34
CA ALA A 633 -8.88 55.90 -17.72
C ALA A 633 -7.40 55.54 -17.93
N SER A 634 -6.53 55.83 -16.96
CA SER A 634 -5.07 55.65 -17.02
C SER A 634 -4.54 54.79 -15.88
N TRP A 635 -3.48 54.01 -16.13
CA TRP A 635 -2.82 53.17 -15.12
C TRP A 635 -2.27 54.01 -13.97
N ASN A 636 -2.54 53.59 -12.73
CA ASN A 636 -1.98 54.21 -11.54
C ASN A 636 -1.01 53.22 -10.87
N THR A 637 0.24 53.61 -10.69
CA THR A 637 1.28 52.78 -10.06
C THR A 637 0.95 52.40 -8.62
N ASN A 638 0.12 53.18 -7.92
CA ASN A 638 -0.35 52.83 -6.57
C ASN A 638 -1.36 51.67 -6.57
N ASN A 639 -1.89 51.30 -7.74
CA ASN A 639 -2.78 50.16 -7.93
C ASN A 639 -2.05 48.93 -8.50
N ASP A 640 -0.72 48.99 -8.68
CA ASP A 640 0.07 47.89 -9.22
C ASP A 640 0.10 46.72 -8.22
N PRO A 641 -0.45 45.53 -8.56
CA PRO A 641 -0.39 44.40 -7.64
C PRO A 641 0.98 43.73 -7.54
N CYS A 642 2.05 44.21 -8.16
CA CYS A 642 3.40 43.64 -7.98
C CYS A 642 4.04 44.11 -6.66
N PRO A 643 4.87 43.26 -6.01
CA PRO A 643 5.57 43.61 -4.76
C PRO A 643 6.67 44.65 -4.98
N ALA A 644 7.14 45.26 -3.88
CA ALA A 644 8.24 46.21 -3.89
C ALA A 644 9.47 45.65 -4.65
N GLY A 645 10.04 46.46 -5.54
CA GLY A 645 11.12 46.03 -6.45
C GLY A 645 10.64 45.31 -7.71
N TYR A 646 9.33 45.19 -7.91
CA TYR A 646 8.69 44.66 -9.11
C TYR A 646 7.59 45.58 -9.63
N ARG A 647 7.22 45.43 -10.90
CA ARG A 647 6.10 46.16 -11.52
C ARG A 647 5.40 45.35 -12.60
N HIS A 648 4.25 45.85 -13.04
CA HIS A 648 3.61 45.37 -14.26
C HIS A 648 4.51 45.61 -15.48
N PRO A 649 4.59 44.64 -16.39
CA PRO A 649 5.13 44.86 -17.72
C PRO A 649 4.20 45.74 -18.56
N THR A 650 4.81 46.56 -19.39
CA THR A 650 4.16 47.27 -20.49
C THR A 650 3.85 46.29 -21.64
N GLY A 651 2.98 46.70 -22.56
CA GLY A 651 2.69 45.98 -23.79
C GLY A 651 3.93 45.80 -24.66
N ALA A 652 4.79 46.81 -24.75
CA ALA A 652 6.06 46.72 -25.49
C ALA A 652 7.04 45.69 -24.90
N GLU A 653 7.10 45.59 -23.58
CA GLU A 653 7.91 44.57 -22.89
C GLU A 653 7.38 43.16 -23.15
N PHE A 654 6.06 42.98 -23.17
CA PHE A 654 5.46 41.70 -23.59
C PHE A 654 5.67 41.40 -25.07
N THR A 655 5.64 42.40 -25.95
CA THR A 655 5.98 42.22 -27.36
C THR A 655 7.41 41.70 -27.54
N THR A 656 8.34 42.17 -26.71
CA THR A 656 9.73 41.71 -26.75
C THR A 656 9.92 40.33 -26.09
N PHE A 657 9.19 40.06 -25.00
CA PHE A 657 9.25 38.78 -24.28
C PHE A 657 8.67 37.62 -25.09
N ALA A 658 7.52 37.86 -25.72
CA ALA A 658 6.70 36.87 -26.39
C ALA A 658 6.28 37.37 -27.79
N PRO A 659 7.25 37.61 -28.71
CA PRO A 659 6.96 38.19 -30.02
C PRO A 659 6.14 37.27 -30.91
N ASP A 660 6.38 35.95 -30.81
CA ASP A 660 5.75 34.91 -31.61
C ASP A 660 5.89 33.52 -30.96
N THR A 661 5.65 32.48 -31.76
CA THR A 661 5.75 31.09 -31.35
C THR A 661 7.18 30.51 -31.45
N GLY A 662 8.15 31.21 -32.05
CA GLY A 662 9.48 30.68 -32.38
C GLY A 662 10.34 30.35 -31.16
N ASN A 663 10.19 31.12 -30.08
CA ASN A 663 10.91 30.92 -28.81
C ASN A 663 9.98 30.49 -27.66
N SER A 664 8.97 29.69 -27.97
CA SER A 664 8.05 29.17 -26.95
C SER A 664 7.46 27.80 -27.30
N LEU A 665 7.27 26.95 -26.30
CA LEU A 665 6.63 25.63 -26.46
C LEU A 665 5.35 25.54 -25.63
N TRP A 666 4.36 24.87 -26.18
CA TRP A 666 3.06 24.67 -25.57
C TRP A 666 2.91 23.22 -25.08
N GLY A 667 2.55 23.03 -23.81
CA GLY A 667 2.58 21.71 -23.20
C GLY A 667 2.28 21.65 -21.71
N PHE A 668 2.35 20.42 -21.18
CA PHE A 668 2.28 20.13 -19.75
C PHE A 668 3.62 20.48 -19.08
N TYR A 669 3.64 20.53 -17.76
CA TYR A 669 4.86 20.73 -17.00
C TYR A 669 4.81 19.94 -15.70
N SER A 670 5.97 19.83 -15.07
CA SER A 670 6.12 19.16 -13.79
C SER A 670 6.77 20.10 -12.78
N ASP A 671 6.12 20.34 -11.64
CA ASP A 671 6.59 21.27 -10.61
C ASP A 671 6.66 20.64 -9.21
N GLY A 672 6.26 19.38 -9.08
CA GLY A 672 6.15 18.62 -7.84
C GLY A 672 4.76 18.68 -7.23
N PHE A 673 3.86 19.53 -7.77
CA PHE A 673 2.49 19.71 -7.31
C PHE A 673 1.47 19.18 -8.32
N PHE A 674 1.55 19.61 -9.59
CA PHE A 674 0.56 19.24 -10.62
C PHE A 674 0.86 17.91 -11.30
N ASP A 675 2.14 17.56 -11.50
CA ASP A 675 2.56 16.28 -12.08
C ASP A 675 2.27 15.08 -11.17
N ARG A 676 1.83 15.34 -9.92
CA ARG A 676 1.36 14.31 -8.99
C ARG A 676 -0.15 14.06 -9.05
N ARG A 677 -0.89 14.94 -9.73
CA ARG A 677 -2.36 14.91 -9.83
C ARG A 677 -2.81 14.36 -11.17
N LEU A 678 -4.10 14.04 -11.27
CA LEU A 678 -4.68 13.59 -12.52
C LEU A 678 -4.70 14.69 -13.57
N VAL A 679 -4.13 14.38 -14.74
CA VAL A 679 -4.34 15.16 -15.96
C VAL A 679 -5.53 14.55 -16.71
N LYS A 680 -6.69 15.21 -16.66
CA LYS A 680 -7.88 14.81 -17.43
C LYS A 680 -7.84 15.50 -18.81
N SER A 681 -8.22 14.76 -19.85
CA SER A 681 -7.98 15.07 -21.27
C SER A 681 -8.77 16.26 -21.85
N SER A 682 -9.58 16.97 -21.08
CA SER A 682 -10.40 18.06 -21.63
C SER A 682 -9.67 19.41 -21.58
N ALA A 683 -9.15 19.84 -22.73
CA ALA A 683 -8.79 21.23 -23.04
C ALA A 683 -9.99 22.22 -22.99
N ASN A 684 -11.11 21.80 -22.41
CA ASN A 684 -12.34 22.55 -22.21
C ASN A 684 -12.80 22.35 -20.76
N VAL A 685 -12.06 22.90 -19.80
CA VAL A 685 -12.51 22.90 -18.40
C VAL A 685 -13.56 24.02 -18.27
N THR A 686 -14.83 23.63 -18.28
CA THR A 686 -15.97 24.48 -17.90
C THR A 686 -16.31 24.21 -16.44
N GLY A 687 -15.99 25.13 -15.54
CA GLY A 687 -16.36 25.01 -14.13
C GLY A 687 -15.51 25.90 -13.24
N VAL A 688 -16.14 26.70 -12.39
CA VAL A 688 -15.42 27.39 -11.31
C VAL A 688 -15.06 26.30 -10.29
N ASN A 689 -13.81 26.22 -9.82
CA ASN A 689 -13.36 25.34 -8.70
C ASN A 689 -12.75 23.95 -9.06
N ASN A 690 -12.03 23.79 -10.17
CA ASN A 690 -11.29 22.54 -10.46
C ASN A 690 -9.77 22.77 -10.45
N TYR A 691 -9.01 21.93 -9.75
CA TYR A 691 -7.53 22.00 -9.74
C TYR A 691 -6.90 21.78 -11.13
N GLU A 692 -7.67 21.29 -12.11
CA GLU A 692 -7.24 21.07 -13.50
C GLU A 692 -6.79 22.37 -14.21
N PHE A 693 -7.18 23.55 -13.70
CA PHE A 693 -6.74 24.83 -14.26
C PHE A 693 -5.24 25.04 -14.06
N GLY A 694 -4.56 25.37 -15.16
CA GLY A 694 -3.14 25.70 -15.12
C GLY A 694 -2.21 24.50 -15.02
N THR A 695 -2.68 23.26 -15.27
CA THR A 695 -1.80 22.08 -15.48
C THR A 695 -1.08 22.11 -16.84
N TYR A 696 -1.48 23.02 -17.71
CA TYR A 696 -1.00 23.18 -19.09
C TYR A 696 -0.70 24.66 -19.36
N GLY A 697 0.15 24.95 -20.35
CA GLY A 697 0.54 26.32 -20.63
C GLY A 697 1.64 26.44 -21.66
N ARG A 698 2.38 27.54 -21.57
CA ARG A 698 3.46 27.86 -22.51
C ARG A 698 4.73 28.20 -21.77
N VAL A 699 5.83 27.54 -22.11
CA VAL A 699 7.17 27.95 -21.70
C VAL A 699 7.73 28.92 -22.74
N PHE A 700 8.17 30.08 -22.29
CA PHE A 700 8.94 31.04 -23.08
C PHE A 700 10.40 30.90 -22.69
N PHE A 701 11.27 30.83 -23.69
CA PHE A 701 12.68 30.51 -23.45
C PHE A 701 13.62 31.36 -24.30
N ASN A 702 14.87 31.43 -23.85
CA ASN A 702 16.01 31.94 -24.59
C ASN A 702 16.77 30.76 -25.20
N ALA A 703 16.86 30.68 -26.52
CA ALA A 703 17.49 29.55 -27.20
C ALA A 703 19.01 29.44 -26.96
N ALA A 704 19.69 30.52 -26.56
CA ALA A 704 21.13 30.53 -26.33
C ALA A 704 21.51 30.13 -24.88
N THR A 705 20.66 30.49 -23.91
CA THR A 705 20.95 30.27 -22.47
C THR A 705 20.04 29.25 -21.81
N ASN A 706 18.99 28.79 -22.50
CA ASN A 706 17.87 28.01 -21.96
C ASN A 706 17.12 28.67 -20.80
N ALA A 707 17.38 29.95 -20.54
CA ALA A 707 16.63 30.72 -19.58
C ALA A 707 15.15 30.64 -19.95
N SER A 708 14.33 30.17 -19.02
CA SER A 708 12.93 29.83 -19.29
C SER A 708 12.02 30.30 -18.18
N VAL A 709 10.80 30.69 -18.55
CA VAL A 709 9.68 31.00 -17.65
C VAL A 709 8.42 30.37 -18.22
N PHE A 710 7.66 29.70 -17.37
CA PHE A 710 6.39 29.09 -17.74
C PHE A 710 5.21 29.96 -17.33
N LEU A 711 4.28 30.16 -18.27
CA LEU A 711 3.02 30.84 -18.05
C LEU A 711 1.88 29.82 -18.21
N PRO A 712 1.16 29.47 -17.11
CA PRO A 712 -0.01 28.59 -17.19
C PRO A 712 -1.17 29.23 -17.94
N VAL A 713 -2.07 28.40 -18.49
CA VAL A 713 -3.36 28.85 -19.05
C VAL A 713 -4.46 28.80 -18.01
N ALA A 714 -5.09 29.96 -17.80
CA ALA A 714 -6.19 30.13 -16.84
C ALA A 714 -7.34 30.98 -17.39
N GLY A 715 -7.22 31.46 -18.64
CA GLY A 715 -8.17 32.37 -19.24
C GLY A 715 -8.29 33.69 -18.47
N ASN A 716 -9.49 34.25 -18.46
CA ASN A 716 -9.86 35.43 -17.71
C ASN A 716 -11.09 35.16 -16.84
N ARG A 717 -11.29 35.95 -15.80
CA ARG A 717 -12.51 35.91 -14.99
C ARG A 717 -13.49 36.99 -15.44
N ILE A 718 -14.77 36.66 -15.56
CA ILE A 718 -15.84 37.59 -15.93
C ILE A 718 -16.51 38.22 -14.70
N SER A 719 -17.26 39.31 -14.92
CA SER A 719 -18.01 40.00 -13.86
C SER A 719 -19.07 39.12 -13.19
N GLY A 720 -19.58 38.06 -13.85
CA GLY A 720 -20.47 37.08 -13.21
C GLY A 720 -19.77 36.11 -12.23
N GLY A 721 -18.44 36.20 -12.10
CA GLY A 721 -17.64 35.38 -11.18
C GLY A 721 -17.11 34.06 -11.75
N GLY A 722 -17.47 33.70 -12.99
CA GLY A 722 -16.92 32.52 -13.69
C GLY A 722 -15.58 32.76 -14.39
N LEU A 723 -14.86 31.69 -14.68
CA LEU A 723 -13.72 31.69 -15.63
C LEU A 723 -14.24 31.58 -17.07
N GLN A 724 -13.60 32.29 -17.99
CA GLN A 724 -13.88 32.31 -19.43
C GLN A 724 -12.56 32.11 -20.19
N THR A 725 -12.61 31.50 -21.37
CA THR A 725 -11.45 31.23 -22.25
C THR A 725 -10.37 30.36 -21.58
N THR A 726 -10.75 29.24 -21.00
CA THR A 726 -9.87 28.35 -20.22
C THR A 726 -8.82 27.59 -21.06
N SER A 727 -8.77 27.84 -22.37
CA SER A 727 -7.78 27.33 -23.33
C SER A 727 -6.74 28.39 -23.77
N SER A 728 -6.71 29.57 -23.13
CA SER A 728 -5.70 30.61 -23.37
C SER A 728 -5.07 31.13 -22.08
N GLY A 729 -3.82 31.60 -22.18
CA GLY A 729 -3.19 32.40 -21.15
C GLY A 729 -3.45 33.87 -21.40
N ASN A 730 -4.04 34.56 -20.42
CA ASN A 730 -4.38 35.98 -20.52
C ASN A 730 -3.68 36.73 -19.37
N TYR A 731 -2.67 37.53 -19.70
CA TYR A 731 -1.82 38.24 -18.74
C TYR A 731 -1.90 39.74 -18.96
N VAL A 732 -2.19 40.48 -17.89
CA VAL A 732 -2.46 41.91 -18.00
C VAL A 732 -1.20 42.76 -18.03
N THR A 733 -1.25 43.87 -18.80
CA THR A 733 -0.18 44.87 -18.89
C THR A 733 -0.60 46.19 -18.24
N SER A 734 0.34 47.11 -18.05
CA SER A 734 0.04 48.49 -17.63
C SER A 734 -0.62 49.35 -18.72
N ASP A 735 -0.71 48.85 -19.96
CA ASP A 735 -1.15 49.65 -21.11
C ASP A 735 -2.65 49.49 -21.39
N ILE A 736 -3.20 50.37 -22.24
CA ILE A 736 -4.59 50.31 -22.72
C ILE A 736 -4.64 50.41 -24.24
N VAL A 737 -5.69 49.82 -24.81
CA VAL A 737 -6.04 50.00 -26.23
C VAL A 737 -7.52 50.43 -26.28
N GLY A 738 -7.74 51.71 -26.51
CA GLY A 738 -9.08 52.32 -26.39
C GLY A 738 -9.67 52.13 -24.99
N SER A 739 -10.88 51.56 -24.93
CA SER A 739 -11.57 51.28 -23.65
C SER A 739 -11.17 49.95 -22.99
N ASN A 740 -10.29 49.17 -23.62
CA ASN A 740 -9.95 47.81 -23.18
C ASN A 740 -8.57 47.76 -22.50
N ALA A 741 -8.41 46.78 -21.61
CA ALA A 741 -7.12 46.49 -21.00
C ALA A 741 -6.22 45.85 -22.06
N ASN A 742 -4.96 46.25 -22.10
CA ASN A 742 -4.01 45.58 -22.95
C ASN A 742 -3.45 44.33 -22.26
N ILE A 743 -3.40 43.20 -22.98
CA ILE A 743 -2.98 41.90 -22.44
C ILE A 743 -1.99 41.19 -23.37
N LEU A 744 -1.16 40.31 -22.80
CA LEU A 744 -0.58 39.18 -23.52
C LEU A 744 -1.63 38.07 -23.58
N LEU A 745 -2.01 37.69 -24.80
CA LEU A 745 -2.84 36.50 -25.06
C LEU A 745 -2.01 35.44 -25.76
N PHE A 746 -2.10 34.18 -25.31
CA PHE A 746 -1.52 33.05 -26.03
C PHE A 746 -2.37 31.78 -25.90
N ASN A 747 -2.26 30.90 -26.89
CA ASN A 747 -2.82 29.54 -26.87
C ASN A 747 -1.82 28.57 -27.53
N SER A 748 -2.28 27.39 -27.95
CA SER A 748 -1.45 26.37 -28.63
C SER A 748 -0.78 26.86 -29.90
N SER A 749 -1.44 27.77 -30.62
CA SER A 749 -1.12 28.11 -32.01
C SER A 749 -0.73 29.57 -32.18
N THR A 750 -1.08 30.43 -31.23
CA THR A 750 -0.86 31.88 -31.32
C THR A 750 -0.24 32.45 -30.04
N VAL A 751 0.56 33.49 -30.23
CA VAL A 751 1.03 34.41 -29.19
C VAL A 751 0.74 35.80 -29.76
N THR A 752 -0.03 36.60 -29.01
CA THR A 752 -0.45 37.92 -29.43
C THR A 752 -0.23 38.88 -28.26
N PRO A 753 0.99 39.43 -28.13
CA PRO A 753 1.21 40.55 -27.25
C PRO A 753 0.47 41.76 -27.83
N ASN A 754 -0.20 42.53 -26.99
CA ASN A 754 -0.98 43.71 -27.37
C ASN A 754 -2.45 43.43 -27.83
N ASN A 755 -3.21 42.61 -27.11
CA ASN A 755 -4.60 42.29 -27.48
C ASN A 755 -5.64 43.21 -26.79
N GLY A 756 -6.14 44.20 -27.51
CA GLY A 756 -7.10 45.20 -27.03
C GLY A 756 -8.58 44.78 -27.02
N THR A 757 -8.91 43.49 -26.91
CA THR A 757 -10.32 43.01 -27.04
C THR A 757 -11.02 42.75 -25.71
N TYR A 758 -10.32 42.84 -24.58
CA TYR A 758 -10.89 42.46 -23.30
C TYR A 758 -11.28 43.66 -22.44
N ALA A 759 -12.55 43.68 -22.03
CA ALA A 759 -13.09 44.68 -21.13
C ALA A 759 -12.24 44.76 -19.85
N LYS A 760 -11.87 45.98 -19.46
CA LYS A 760 -11.17 46.25 -18.19
C LYS A 760 -11.93 45.67 -16.97
N ALA A 761 -13.23 45.39 -17.10
CA ALA A 761 -14.09 44.76 -16.11
C ALA A 761 -13.77 43.29 -15.78
N ARG A 762 -12.85 42.68 -16.53
CA ARG A 762 -12.39 41.30 -16.33
C ARG A 762 -11.14 41.27 -15.46
N ALA A 763 -10.89 40.12 -14.84
CA ALA A 763 -9.63 39.87 -14.13
C ALA A 763 -8.75 38.88 -14.87
N PHE A 764 -7.44 39.08 -14.76
CA PHE A 764 -6.40 38.37 -15.52
C PHE A 764 -5.24 37.97 -14.60
N SER A 765 -4.40 37.06 -15.08
CA SER A 765 -3.16 36.73 -14.37
C SER A 765 -2.14 37.88 -14.51
N VAL A 766 -1.26 38.02 -13.52
CA VAL A 766 -0.20 39.04 -13.51
C VAL A 766 1.16 38.35 -13.46
N ARG A 767 2.06 38.76 -14.37
CA ARG A 767 3.46 38.33 -14.37
C ARG A 767 4.35 39.55 -14.24
N CYS A 768 4.95 39.73 -13.07
CA CYS A 768 5.73 40.91 -12.77
C CYS A 768 7.14 40.84 -13.35
N ILE A 769 7.75 42.02 -13.51
CA ILE A 769 9.16 42.18 -13.89
C ILE A 769 9.89 42.96 -12.81
N GLN A 770 11.18 42.64 -12.59
CA GLN A 770 12.01 43.32 -11.60
C GLN A 770 12.36 44.73 -12.09
N GLN A 771 12.22 45.72 -11.21
CA GLN A 771 12.58 47.12 -11.46
C GLN A 771 14.08 47.36 -11.41
#